data_AF-A0A8J1YQQ9-F1
#
_entry.id   AF-A0A8J1YQQ9-F1
#
_cell.length_a   1.000
_cell.length_b   1.000
_cell.length_c   1.000
_cell.angle_alpha   90.00
_cell.angle_beta   90.00
_cell.angle_gamma   90.00
#
_symmetry.space_group_name_H-M   'P 1'
#
loop_
_entity.id
_entity.type
_entity.pdbx_description
1 polymer ?
#
loop_
_entity_poly.entity_id
_entity_poly.type
_entity_poly.pdbx_seq_one_letter_code
_entity_poly.pdbx_strand_id
1 'polypeptide(L)'
;MKNPSVILAPLINVKQRVDNDALRAHGILPPKPPSRSPSPDLPHLTNSDIVHTIAATADASQLTTLLEGDNLDSDDERMFEDYRRKRMAEMKASEKMGRFGTMEPLGREDFVREVTEGSKMSLNGDSLDEKEEEDEFVDAKTRGRLKGTGVVVFLFKDSVPLSQHFHPLLTRLAAAHLSTKFLSIPAGLCIPNYPDKNVPTLLIYRNGEISGNVVAGAGLNGMKTSVQDLERLLIRCHALQEASAVLRNEGRKRGFGEDSGDEVEDGEGAVNTRSRGLLSGANVLSASVVMAQHAVSSGEMLDFTNLVTVITGAGSGIGKVYAHFFAGRGANVVVNDVSEPAAQAVVDEITRSGGKAIAAPGSVAEGDKVIAQAVKAFGTVHVLINNAGILRMLSTNSTLAVKLICYTCSPERSLQLHKILLATLSTAKGGICSSVILAKLKDETNYSAAKMGLVAFSKTIAREGVKYNIKSNTIVPLAASAMTETVLPPDMLKGLKPEHIAPFVGVLTAKNGPDVTGRTFELAAGFYSEIRWERSRGSCQISLANILQTKIITGANWRTGDETFTPSAVAAKWAEVQNFDNPEYPANSEDGDIPGILLQSKSLPPNKQISPPIGFKGKTVIITGAGAGLGRTYALMFGKLGANVVVNDVSEAGAASVVKEVKEAGGDAVAVVCSAEEGETIVKRAIDAFGTVHVLIANAGILRDKAFVNMDEKMWDQVIACARACWPIFQKQKYGRIVTTASPNGIYGYVGQANYSTAKSAIIGFTRSLAIEGARSGINVNCMAPRAGTAMTKTVWPQELVEALSPDFIGPVCGYLASEQCEDTGTLYETFGGYAAQLRWQRTNGASLPIDRVITPESIMANWDQVTRFDERATNPSSALESAQQIVANMTNTSSSADSGDDSSYIDPEDTEDIKAAKRAESEPEEVSYAERDVQLYNLGIGAKADELKWVYENADDFAALPTFAVIPGFHTSPGMSFDAIVPNFNPATLLHGEQYISLKGPIPTSATVVNTARIMEVLDKGKSAMVTLIVDTKDKTTGESLFENQSTVVLRGSGGFGGKKIGSDRGAASALNSLPKRQPDAVMEEKTTDEQAALYRLSGDYNPLHIDPSFASMGGFPKPILHGLCFMGIAGKHVLKKCGPYSDIKVRFAGTVIPGETLVTEMWKEGEKVIFQCKVKERNTVALSNAAVTLIRSDVIKAKL
;
A
#
# COMPACT_ATOMS: atom_id res chain seq x y z
N MET A 1 -40.12 -12.62 -59.31
CA MET A 1 -38.91 -13.33 -59.75
C MET A 1 -37.95 -13.46 -58.57
N LYS A 2 -37.44 -14.68 -58.37
CA LYS A 2 -36.09 -15.05 -57.92
C LYS A 2 -35.35 -14.20 -56.88
N ASN A 3 -35.19 -14.78 -55.69
CA ASN A 3 -33.95 -15.01 -54.95
C ASN A 3 -32.69 -14.25 -55.44
N PRO A 4 -32.05 -13.44 -54.59
CA PRO A 4 -30.62 -13.15 -54.69
C PRO A 4 -29.88 -13.76 -53.49
N SER A 5 -29.41 -14.99 -53.71
CA SER A 5 -28.20 -15.52 -53.11
C SER A 5 -26.96 -14.79 -53.66
N VAL A 6 -25.89 -14.74 -52.85
CA VAL A 6 -24.53 -14.21 -53.15
C VAL A 6 -24.50 -12.68 -53.10
N ILE A 7 -23.82 -12.02 -52.14
CA ILE A 7 -22.36 -11.82 -52.05
C ILE A 7 -22.02 -11.43 -50.60
N LEU A 8 -21.10 -12.16 -49.96
CA LEU A 8 -20.01 -11.64 -49.10
C LEU A 8 -19.23 -12.82 -48.49
N ALA A 9 -18.21 -13.28 -49.21
CA ALA A 9 -17.05 -13.98 -48.66
C ALA A 9 -15.82 -13.05 -48.82
N PRO A 10 -14.64 -13.35 -48.24
CA PRO A 10 -14.24 -12.96 -46.89
C PRO A 10 -13.02 -12.01 -46.92
N LEU A 11 -13.04 -10.92 -46.15
CA LEU A 11 -11.86 -10.10 -45.87
C LEU A 11 -11.37 -10.40 -44.44
N ILE A 12 -10.58 -11.46 -44.32
CA ILE A 12 -9.34 -11.61 -43.53
C ILE A 12 -8.79 -12.97 -43.94
N ASN A 13 -7.82 -12.94 -44.85
CA ASN A 13 -7.06 -14.11 -45.28
C ASN A 13 -5.96 -14.34 -44.22
N VAL A 14 -6.24 -15.15 -43.18
CA VAL A 14 -5.21 -15.56 -42.19
C VAL A 14 -4.30 -16.61 -42.84
N LYS A 15 -3.40 -16.16 -43.73
CA LYS A 15 -2.30 -16.98 -44.26
C LYS A 15 -1.05 -16.79 -43.40
N GLN A 16 -1.07 -17.32 -42.18
CA GLN A 16 0.11 -17.84 -41.51
C GLN A 16 -0.37 -18.75 -40.38
N ARG A 17 -0.72 -19.98 -40.74
CA ARG A 17 -0.84 -21.07 -39.76
C ARG A 17 0.58 -21.51 -39.39
N VAL A 18 0.80 -21.82 -38.12
CA VAL A 18 2.00 -22.56 -37.67
C VAL A 18 2.13 -23.80 -38.57
N ASP A 19 3.35 -24.15 -38.96
CA ASP A 19 3.60 -25.32 -39.80
C ASP A 19 2.98 -26.56 -39.13
N ASN A 20 1.85 -27.01 -39.66
CA ASN A 20 1.07 -28.10 -39.08
C ASN A 20 1.87 -29.40 -39.06
N ASP A 21 2.92 -29.52 -39.88
CA ASP A 21 3.77 -30.71 -39.90
C ASP A 21 4.76 -30.70 -38.71
N ALA A 22 5.21 -29.53 -38.25
CA ALA A 22 5.97 -29.41 -37.00
C ALA A 22 5.11 -29.74 -35.76
N LEU A 23 3.83 -29.36 -35.76
CA LEU A 23 2.89 -29.71 -34.69
C LEU A 23 2.58 -31.22 -34.67
N ARG A 24 2.50 -31.88 -35.83
CA ARG A 24 2.37 -33.34 -35.92
C ARG A 24 3.64 -34.07 -35.46
N ALA A 25 4.81 -33.59 -35.84
CA ALA A 25 6.10 -34.19 -35.47
C ALA A 25 6.36 -34.20 -33.95
N HIS A 26 5.76 -33.25 -33.21
CA HIS A 26 5.86 -33.15 -31.76
C HIS A 26 4.64 -33.72 -31.00
N GLY A 27 3.72 -34.43 -31.68
CA GLY A 27 2.58 -35.10 -31.06
C GLY A 27 1.41 -34.19 -30.66
N ILE A 28 1.38 -32.94 -31.14
CA ILE A 28 0.39 -31.91 -30.79
C ILE A 28 -0.86 -32.00 -31.69
N LEU A 29 -0.73 -32.55 -32.91
CA LEU A 29 -1.84 -32.85 -33.83
C LEU A 29 -1.95 -34.36 -34.09
N PRO A 30 -3.18 -34.93 -34.17
CA PRO A 30 -3.36 -36.34 -34.51
C PRO A 30 -2.91 -36.67 -35.95
N PRO A 31 -2.50 -37.93 -36.24
CA PRO A 31 -2.15 -38.37 -37.59
C PRO A 31 -3.38 -38.31 -38.53
N LYS A 32 -3.15 -38.07 -39.83
CA LYS A 32 -4.25 -37.94 -40.81
C LYS A 32 -5.03 -39.27 -40.96
N PRO A 33 -6.37 -39.26 -40.93
CA PRO A 33 -7.16 -40.46 -41.15
C PRO A 33 -7.24 -40.85 -42.65
N PRO A 34 -7.38 -42.15 -42.99
CA PRO A 34 -7.58 -42.63 -44.35
C PRO A 34 -9.04 -42.47 -44.85
N SER A 35 -9.25 -42.48 -46.17
CA SER A 35 -10.53 -42.18 -46.85
C SER A 35 -11.59 -43.30 -46.77
N ARG A 36 -12.87 -42.91 -46.59
CA ARG A 36 -14.12 -43.68 -46.38
C ARG A 36 -14.58 -44.67 -47.47
N SER A 37 -15.46 -45.63 -47.10
CA SER A 37 -16.88 -45.82 -47.59
C SER A 37 -17.55 -47.13 -47.01
N PRO A 38 -18.84 -47.52 -47.26
CA PRO A 38 -20.05 -47.17 -46.46
C PRO A 38 -21.08 -48.31 -46.08
N SER A 39 -22.03 -48.00 -45.16
CA SER A 39 -23.46 -48.48 -45.00
C SER A 39 -23.78 -49.96 -44.58
N PRO A 40 -25.04 -50.36 -44.18
CA PRO A 40 -26.20 -49.72 -43.49
C PRO A 40 -27.01 -50.60 -42.45
N ASP A 41 -28.02 -49.96 -41.82
CA ASP A 41 -29.39 -50.33 -41.30
C ASP A 41 -29.77 -51.41 -40.23
N LEU A 42 -30.67 -50.92 -39.34
CA LEU A 42 -31.52 -51.38 -38.19
C LEU A 42 -32.36 -52.70 -38.42
N PRO A 43 -33.02 -53.39 -37.43
CA PRO A 43 -33.90 -52.84 -36.35
C PRO A 43 -34.26 -53.64 -35.03
N HIS A 44 -34.79 -52.89 -34.03
CA HIS A 44 -35.98 -53.03 -33.12
C HIS A 44 -36.37 -54.19 -32.15
N LEU A 45 -36.98 -53.73 -31.01
CA LEU A 45 -38.02 -54.28 -30.06
C LEU A 45 -37.55 -55.25 -28.95
N THR A 46 -38.08 -55.33 -27.69
CA THR A 46 -38.96 -54.53 -26.79
C THR A 46 -38.87 -55.09 -25.36
N ASN A 47 -39.35 -54.32 -24.38
CA ASN A 47 -39.57 -54.70 -22.97
C ASN A 47 -40.52 -55.88 -22.76
N SER A 48 -40.12 -56.86 -21.94
CA SER A 48 -41.00 -57.63 -21.05
C SER A 48 -40.16 -58.22 -19.91
N ASP A 49 -40.77 -58.30 -18.73
CA ASP A 49 -40.29 -58.96 -17.50
C ASP A 49 -39.59 -57.97 -16.55
N ILE A 50 -40.30 -57.20 -15.72
CA ILE A 50 -41.28 -57.64 -14.71
C ILE A 50 -40.68 -58.75 -13.83
N VAL A 51 -40.75 -58.48 -12.53
CA VAL A 51 -40.83 -59.46 -11.44
C VAL A 51 -39.53 -59.85 -10.72
N HIS A 52 -39.41 -59.15 -9.58
CA HIS A 52 -39.12 -59.66 -8.24
C HIS A 52 -37.65 -59.92 -7.87
N THR A 53 -37.23 -59.28 -6.77
CA THR A 53 -37.28 -59.93 -5.44
C THR A 53 -36.97 -58.93 -4.30
N ILE A 54 -38.01 -58.49 -3.58
CA ILE A 54 -38.15 -58.41 -2.08
C ILE A 54 -37.17 -57.50 -1.28
N ALA A 55 -37.49 -56.80 -0.18
CA ALA A 55 -38.67 -56.24 0.51
C ALA A 55 -38.17 -55.64 1.86
N ALA A 56 -38.94 -54.72 2.46
CA ALA A 56 -39.15 -54.51 3.91
C ALA A 56 -37.97 -53.92 4.76
N THR A 57 -38.07 -53.00 5.73
CA THR A 57 -39.13 -52.62 6.70
C THR A 57 -38.80 -51.27 7.42
N ALA A 58 -39.84 -50.47 7.67
CA ALA A 58 -40.20 -49.62 8.84
C ALA A 58 -39.20 -48.69 9.60
N ASP A 59 -39.46 -47.39 9.46
CA ASP A 59 -40.04 -46.41 10.42
C ASP A 59 -39.27 -45.80 11.62
N ALA A 60 -39.54 -44.51 11.79
CA ALA A 60 -39.13 -43.59 12.82
C ALA A 60 -40.18 -43.53 13.95
N SER A 61 -39.83 -43.98 15.17
CA SER A 61 -40.63 -43.64 16.37
C SER A 61 -39.86 -43.80 17.69
N GLN A 62 -38.63 -43.28 17.76
CA GLN A 62 -37.99 -42.98 19.06
C GLN A 62 -37.28 -41.64 18.97
N LEU A 63 -37.63 -40.74 19.90
CA LEU A 63 -37.17 -39.35 20.07
C LEU A 63 -38.06 -38.25 19.46
N THR A 64 -39.37 -38.49 19.41
CA THR A 64 -40.29 -37.50 19.99
C THR A 64 -40.05 -37.47 21.50
N THR A 65 -40.06 -36.27 22.07
CA THR A 65 -40.03 -35.97 23.51
C THR A 65 -38.64 -35.89 24.15
N LEU A 66 -37.95 -34.77 23.91
CA LEU A 66 -37.38 -33.96 24.98
C LEU A 66 -37.08 -32.55 24.42
N LEU A 67 -37.96 -31.60 24.82
CA LEU A 67 -37.87 -30.13 24.73
C LEU A 67 -38.36 -29.54 23.39
N GLU A 68 -39.66 -29.51 23.05
CA GLU A 68 -40.73 -28.60 23.57
C GLU A 68 -40.20 -27.16 23.76
N GLY A 69 -40.46 -26.21 22.86
CA GLY A 69 -41.62 -25.29 22.78
C GLY A 69 -41.07 -23.84 22.87
N ASP A 70 -41.42 -22.81 22.09
CA ASP A 70 -42.74 -22.39 21.59
C ASP A 70 -42.68 -21.58 20.27
N ASN A 71 -43.68 -21.85 19.41
CA ASN A 71 -44.42 -21.01 18.46
C ASN A 71 -43.72 -20.31 17.26
N LEU A 72 -43.75 -20.99 16.10
CA LEU A 72 -43.90 -20.41 14.76
C LEU A 72 -44.94 -21.25 13.97
N ASP A 73 -45.78 -20.61 13.15
CA ASP A 73 -46.98 -21.22 12.53
C ASP A 73 -46.66 -22.14 11.32
N SER A 74 -47.45 -23.21 11.13
CA SER A 74 -47.13 -24.37 10.27
C SER A 74 -47.20 -24.15 8.74
N ASP A 75 -47.71 -23.01 8.29
CA ASP A 75 -47.78 -22.67 6.85
C ASP A 75 -46.51 -21.96 6.35
N ASP A 76 -45.81 -21.24 7.23
CA ASP A 76 -44.53 -20.61 6.91
C ASP A 76 -43.41 -21.66 6.82
N GLU A 77 -43.43 -22.69 7.68
CA GLU A 77 -42.47 -23.80 7.62
C GLU A 77 -42.54 -24.55 6.30
N ARG A 78 -43.74 -24.82 5.75
CA ARG A 78 -43.87 -25.46 4.43
C ARG A 78 -43.34 -24.60 3.30
N MET A 79 -43.59 -23.29 3.35
CA MET A 79 -43.11 -22.35 2.33
C MET A 79 -41.57 -22.24 2.38
N PHE A 80 -40.99 -22.24 3.59
CA PHE A 80 -39.55 -22.23 3.80
C PHE A 80 -38.88 -23.55 3.41
N GLU A 81 -39.49 -24.70 3.67
CA GLU A 81 -38.96 -26.02 3.28
C GLU A 81 -38.96 -26.19 1.75
N ASP A 82 -40.04 -25.78 1.07
CA ASP A 82 -40.12 -25.80 -0.40
C ASP A 82 -39.17 -24.79 -1.05
N TYR A 83 -38.98 -23.62 -0.44
CA TYR A 83 -37.97 -22.64 -0.87
C TYR A 83 -36.54 -23.16 -0.64
N ARG A 84 -36.27 -23.84 0.48
CA ARG A 84 -34.99 -24.50 0.78
C ARG A 84 -34.70 -25.62 -0.22
N ARG A 85 -35.71 -26.43 -0.57
CA ARG A 85 -35.56 -27.55 -1.52
C ARG A 85 -35.30 -27.04 -2.94
N LYS A 86 -36.04 -26.01 -3.38
CA LYS A 86 -35.79 -25.35 -4.68
C LYS A 86 -34.40 -24.72 -4.75
N ARG A 87 -34.00 -23.98 -3.71
CA ARG A 87 -32.73 -23.27 -3.67
C ARG A 87 -31.53 -24.21 -3.52
N MET A 88 -31.66 -25.33 -2.80
CA MET A 88 -30.63 -26.38 -2.72
C MET A 88 -30.46 -27.13 -4.05
N ALA A 89 -31.54 -27.33 -4.81
CA ALA A 89 -31.47 -27.91 -6.15
C ALA A 89 -30.84 -26.95 -7.16
N GLU A 90 -31.18 -25.66 -7.11
CA GLU A 90 -30.57 -24.61 -7.93
C GLU A 90 -29.10 -24.37 -7.58
N MET A 91 -28.73 -24.41 -6.28
CA MET A 91 -27.33 -24.31 -5.83
C MET A 91 -26.49 -25.52 -6.26
N LYS A 92 -27.01 -26.75 -6.16
CA LYS A 92 -26.32 -27.95 -6.66
C LYS A 92 -26.14 -27.94 -8.19
N ALA A 93 -27.09 -27.36 -8.92
CA ALA A 93 -26.98 -27.16 -10.37
C ALA A 93 -25.92 -26.11 -10.72
N SER A 94 -25.82 -25.03 -9.92
CA SER A 94 -24.83 -23.96 -10.11
C SER A 94 -23.41 -24.36 -9.68
N GLU A 95 -23.24 -25.16 -8.61
CA GLU A 95 -21.95 -25.70 -8.19
C GLU A 95 -21.37 -26.70 -9.19
N LYS A 96 -22.22 -27.47 -9.90
CA LYS A 96 -21.78 -28.32 -11.01
C LYS A 96 -21.33 -27.54 -12.26
N MET A 97 -21.79 -26.30 -12.46
CA MET A 97 -21.54 -25.48 -13.66
C MET A 97 -20.25 -24.63 -13.61
N GLY A 98 -19.62 -24.44 -12.45
CA GLY A 98 -18.49 -23.52 -12.26
C GLY A 98 -17.15 -24.21 -12.05
N ARG A 99 -16.66 -24.97 -13.05
CA ARG A 99 -15.38 -25.71 -12.93
C ARG A 99 -14.14 -24.91 -13.35
N PHE A 100 -14.29 -23.85 -14.14
CA PHE A 100 -13.18 -23.03 -14.66
C PHE A 100 -13.44 -21.54 -14.38
N GLY A 101 -12.38 -20.72 -14.35
CA GLY A 101 -12.47 -19.31 -13.99
C GLY A 101 -11.14 -18.58 -13.82
N THR A 102 -10.03 -19.30 -13.95
CA THR A 102 -8.66 -18.80 -13.90
C THR A 102 -7.90 -19.30 -15.14
N MET A 103 -6.76 -18.68 -15.43
CA MET A 103 -5.84 -19.17 -16.45
C MET A 103 -4.76 -20.01 -15.77
N GLU A 104 -4.73 -21.31 -16.06
CA GLU A 104 -3.87 -22.26 -15.35
C GLU A 104 -2.55 -22.51 -16.12
N PRO A 105 -1.41 -22.69 -15.44
CA PRO A 105 -0.18 -23.12 -16.11
C PRO A 105 -0.28 -24.58 -16.56
N LEU A 106 0.16 -24.87 -17.77
CA LEU A 106 0.11 -26.19 -18.40
C LEU A 106 1.52 -26.75 -18.57
N GLY A 107 1.76 -27.95 -18.05
CA GLY A 107 2.96 -28.75 -18.34
C GLY A 107 2.89 -29.47 -19.69
N ARG A 108 4.04 -29.76 -20.29
CA ARG A 108 4.10 -30.46 -21.60
C ARG A 108 3.45 -31.85 -21.55
N GLU A 109 3.66 -32.59 -20.47
CA GLU A 109 3.17 -33.97 -20.30
C GLU A 109 1.64 -34.04 -20.14
N ASP A 110 1.03 -32.96 -19.66
CA ASP A 110 -0.41 -32.86 -19.41
C ASP A 110 -1.20 -32.38 -20.64
N PHE A 111 -0.54 -32.01 -21.74
CA PHE A 111 -1.19 -31.38 -22.90
C PHE A 111 -2.32 -32.24 -23.48
N VAL A 112 -2.11 -33.54 -23.66
CA VAL A 112 -3.14 -34.44 -24.23
C VAL A 112 -4.34 -34.55 -23.30
N ARG A 113 -4.11 -34.70 -21.98
CA ARG A 113 -5.16 -34.85 -20.97
C ARG A 113 -5.98 -33.56 -20.80
N GLU A 114 -5.29 -32.44 -20.61
CA GLU A 114 -5.92 -31.18 -20.21
C GLU A 114 -6.47 -30.38 -21.39
N VAL A 115 -5.94 -30.60 -22.60
CA VAL A 115 -6.34 -29.88 -23.82
C VAL A 115 -7.18 -30.76 -24.73
N THR A 116 -6.62 -31.86 -25.24
CA THR A 116 -7.31 -32.70 -26.23
C THR A 116 -8.49 -33.44 -25.61
N GLU A 117 -8.25 -34.24 -24.57
CA GLU A 117 -9.32 -34.98 -23.86
C GLU A 117 -10.22 -34.04 -23.05
N GLY A 118 -9.63 -33.02 -22.40
CA GLY A 118 -10.38 -31.98 -21.70
C GLY A 118 -11.40 -31.23 -22.57
N SER A 119 -11.10 -31.04 -23.87
CA SER A 119 -12.04 -30.41 -24.80
C SER A 119 -13.18 -31.32 -25.29
N LYS A 120 -13.06 -32.65 -25.14
CA LYS A 120 -14.12 -33.63 -25.47
C LYS A 120 -15.17 -33.76 -24.36
N MET A 121 -14.85 -33.31 -23.14
CA MET A 121 -15.78 -33.39 -22.00
C MET A 121 -17.01 -32.50 -22.24
N SER A 122 -18.21 -33.05 -22.00
CA SER A 122 -19.47 -32.30 -21.98
C SER A 122 -19.68 -31.63 -20.62
N LEU A 123 -20.51 -30.57 -20.57
CA LEU A 123 -20.79 -29.77 -19.36
C LEU A 123 -21.39 -30.58 -18.19
N ASN A 124 -21.78 -31.84 -18.41
CA ASN A 124 -22.34 -32.73 -17.38
C ASN A 124 -21.35 -33.79 -16.85
N GLY A 125 -20.16 -33.92 -17.44
CA GLY A 125 -19.09 -34.79 -16.93
C GLY A 125 -19.11 -36.24 -17.43
N ASP A 126 -20.04 -36.62 -18.30
CA ASP A 126 -20.04 -37.95 -18.93
C ASP A 126 -19.11 -37.97 -20.16
N SER A 127 -18.33 -39.05 -20.31
CA SER A 127 -17.68 -39.37 -21.58
C SER A 127 -18.76 -39.60 -22.62
N LEU A 128 -18.65 -38.96 -23.79
CA LEU A 128 -19.56 -39.20 -24.91
C LEU A 128 -19.34 -40.64 -25.43
N ASP A 129 -20.01 -41.62 -24.82
CA ASP A 129 -20.13 -42.95 -25.38
C ASP A 129 -21.06 -42.91 -26.61
N GLU A 130 -20.71 -43.64 -27.66
CA GLU A 130 -21.32 -43.62 -29.00
C GLU A 130 -22.76 -44.21 -29.07
N LYS A 131 -23.58 -44.13 -28.00
CA LYS A 131 -24.89 -44.80 -27.92
C LYS A 131 -26.08 -43.96 -27.41
N GLU A 132 -26.02 -42.63 -27.50
CA GLU A 132 -27.17 -41.75 -27.19
C GLU A 132 -27.58 -40.89 -28.39
N GLU A 133 -27.93 -41.52 -29.53
CA GLU A 133 -28.37 -40.80 -30.74
C GLU A 133 -29.88 -40.88 -31.09
N GLU A 134 -30.75 -41.53 -30.29
CA GLU A 134 -32.14 -41.74 -30.75
C GLU A 134 -33.31 -41.11 -29.97
N ASP A 135 -33.14 -40.46 -28.80
CA ASP A 135 -34.31 -40.02 -28.00
C ASP A 135 -34.47 -38.50 -27.71
N GLU A 136 -33.73 -37.60 -28.38
CA GLU A 136 -33.99 -36.15 -28.29
C GLU A 136 -34.45 -35.54 -29.63
N PHE A 137 -35.56 -36.06 -30.17
CA PHE A 137 -36.28 -35.45 -31.30
C PHE A 137 -37.51 -34.64 -30.87
N VAL A 138 -37.45 -33.94 -29.72
CA VAL A 138 -38.45 -32.91 -29.37
C VAL A 138 -37.76 -31.77 -28.63
N ASP A 139 -37.77 -30.58 -29.24
CA ASP A 139 -37.30 -29.27 -28.71
C ASP A 139 -35.92 -28.72 -29.17
N ALA A 140 -35.51 -29.04 -30.40
CA ALA A 140 -34.33 -28.47 -31.04
C ALA A 140 -34.48 -27.05 -31.62
N LYS A 141 -35.42 -26.22 -31.13
CA LYS A 141 -35.63 -24.85 -31.68
C LYS A 141 -35.30 -23.69 -30.75
N THR A 142 -34.86 -23.91 -29.50
CA THR A 142 -34.73 -22.79 -28.56
C THR A 142 -33.37 -22.62 -27.86
N ARG A 143 -32.36 -23.50 -28.01
CA ARG A 143 -31.00 -23.26 -27.46
C ARG A 143 -29.87 -23.89 -28.28
N GLY A 144 -29.11 -23.08 -29.03
CA GLY A 144 -27.92 -23.53 -29.75
C GLY A 144 -26.72 -23.80 -28.83
N ARG A 145 -26.66 -24.97 -28.19
CA ARG A 145 -25.51 -25.39 -27.38
C ARG A 145 -24.45 -26.09 -28.25
N LEU A 146 -23.21 -25.58 -28.23
CA LEU A 146 -22.07 -26.18 -28.90
C LEU A 146 -21.56 -27.43 -28.14
N LYS A 147 -21.30 -28.56 -28.82
CA LYS A 147 -20.77 -29.81 -28.22
C LYS A 147 -19.31 -29.63 -27.74
N GLY A 148 -18.94 -30.28 -26.63
CA GLY A 148 -17.61 -30.22 -26.00
C GLY A 148 -17.27 -28.90 -25.28
N THR A 149 -16.29 -28.93 -24.38
CA THR A 149 -15.77 -27.77 -23.64
C THR A 149 -14.76 -27.01 -24.49
N GLY A 150 -14.87 -25.68 -24.57
CA GLY A 150 -13.87 -24.86 -25.24
C GLY A 150 -12.59 -24.80 -24.41
N VAL A 151 -11.43 -25.06 -25.02
CA VAL A 151 -10.12 -24.95 -24.37
C VAL A 151 -9.24 -23.98 -25.15
N VAL A 152 -8.70 -22.97 -24.48
CA VAL A 152 -7.81 -21.95 -25.05
C VAL A 152 -6.42 -22.12 -24.43
N VAL A 153 -5.42 -22.44 -25.24
CA VAL A 153 -4.02 -22.59 -24.82
C VAL A 153 -3.20 -21.41 -25.31
N PHE A 154 -2.62 -20.67 -24.38
CA PHE A 154 -1.78 -19.50 -24.59
C PHE A 154 -0.30 -19.88 -24.54
N LEU A 155 0.36 -19.92 -25.70
CA LEU A 155 1.81 -20.07 -25.78
C LEU A 155 2.49 -18.70 -25.70
N PHE A 156 3.39 -18.53 -24.73
CA PHE A 156 4.02 -17.23 -24.44
C PHE A 156 5.54 -17.33 -24.24
N LYS A 157 6.22 -16.18 -24.30
CA LYS A 157 7.62 -16.03 -23.88
C LYS A 157 7.74 -14.73 -23.10
N ASP A 158 8.35 -14.79 -21.92
CA ASP A 158 8.44 -13.63 -21.03
C ASP A 158 9.27 -12.49 -21.64
N SER A 159 10.21 -12.81 -22.53
CA SER A 159 11.02 -11.82 -23.26
C SER A 159 10.26 -11.09 -24.38
N VAL A 160 9.04 -11.50 -24.73
CA VAL A 160 8.26 -10.92 -25.83
C VAL A 160 7.18 -9.97 -25.26
N PRO A 161 7.27 -8.64 -25.49
CA PRO A 161 6.34 -7.67 -24.91
C PRO A 161 4.86 -7.95 -25.23
N LEU A 162 4.57 -8.49 -26.42
CA LEU A 162 3.21 -8.83 -26.82
C LEU A 162 2.62 -9.99 -26.00
N SER A 163 3.45 -10.91 -25.50
CA SER A 163 3.02 -11.95 -24.57
C SER A 163 2.65 -11.39 -23.21
N GLN A 164 3.43 -10.44 -22.70
CA GLN A 164 3.14 -9.76 -21.43
C GLN A 164 1.82 -8.99 -21.51
N HIS A 165 1.50 -8.41 -22.67
CA HIS A 165 0.24 -7.69 -22.91
C HIS A 165 -0.99 -8.61 -22.94
N PHE A 166 -0.90 -9.80 -23.56
CA PHE A 166 -2.03 -10.71 -23.73
C PHE A 166 -2.41 -11.47 -22.47
N HIS A 167 -1.44 -11.75 -21.60
CA HIS A 167 -1.63 -12.50 -20.37
C HIS A 167 -2.76 -11.92 -19.47
N PRO A 168 -2.75 -10.63 -19.07
CA PRO A 168 -3.82 -10.06 -18.24
C PRO A 168 -5.18 -10.00 -18.96
N LEU A 169 -5.22 -9.92 -20.30
CA LEU A 169 -6.48 -9.90 -21.06
C LEU A 169 -7.15 -11.28 -21.08
N LEU A 170 -6.38 -12.34 -21.25
CA LEU A 170 -6.88 -13.72 -21.22
C LEU A 170 -7.29 -14.14 -19.82
N THR A 171 -6.57 -13.69 -18.77
CA THR A 171 -6.99 -13.89 -17.37
C THR A 171 -8.36 -13.26 -17.11
N ARG A 172 -8.63 -12.06 -17.63
CA ARG A 172 -9.94 -11.41 -17.53
C ARG A 172 -11.04 -12.19 -18.26
N LEU A 173 -10.73 -12.78 -19.42
CA LEU A 173 -11.69 -13.61 -20.16
C LEU A 173 -11.96 -14.94 -19.48
N ALA A 174 -10.95 -15.57 -18.89
CA ALA A 174 -11.11 -16.78 -18.10
C ALA A 174 -12.09 -16.56 -16.93
N ALA A 175 -11.96 -15.42 -16.24
CA ALA A 175 -12.87 -15.04 -15.16
C ALA A 175 -14.30 -14.72 -15.64
N ALA A 176 -14.45 -14.23 -16.88
CA ALA A 176 -15.75 -13.89 -17.46
C ALA A 176 -16.48 -15.10 -18.07
N HIS A 177 -15.75 -16.16 -18.47
CA HIS A 177 -16.28 -17.29 -19.23
C HIS A 177 -16.01 -18.63 -18.53
N LEU A 178 -16.70 -18.86 -17.40
CA LEU A 178 -16.53 -20.01 -16.49
C LEU A 178 -16.79 -21.40 -17.12
N SER A 179 -17.34 -21.43 -18.33
CA SER A 179 -17.62 -22.62 -19.13
C SER A 179 -16.52 -22.96 -20.15
N THR A 180 -15.46 -22.14 -20.21
CA THR A 180 -14.30 -22.30 -21.11
C THR A 180 -13.03 -22.40 -20.30
N LYS A 181 -12.18 -23.36 -20.63
CA LYS A 181 -10.92 -23.59 -19.93
C LYS A 181 -9.80 -22.78 -20.59
N PHE A 182 -9.03 -22.04 -19.77
CA PHE A 182 -7.89 -21.25 -20.23
C PHE A 182 -6.60 -21.80 -19.63
N LEU A 183 -5.63 -22.08 -20.49
CA LEU A 183 -4.35 -22.70 -20.14
C LEU A 183 -3.21 -21.85 -20.70
N SER A 184 -2.07 -21.82 -20.01
CA SER A 184 -0.88 -21.07 -20.44
C SER A 184 0.39 -21.93 -20.35
N ILE A 185 1.27 -21.84 -21.34
CA ILE A 185 2.53 -22.60 -21.38
C ILE A 185 3.66 -21.77 -22.01
N PRO A 186 4.87 -21.71 -21.41
CA PRO A 186 6.03 -21.15 -22.08
C PRO A 186 6.29 -21.85 -23.42
N ALA A 187 6.37 -21.09 -24.50
CA ALA A 187 6.37 -21.64 -25.85
C ALA A 187 7.55 -22.59 -26.11
N GLY A 188 8.72 -22.33 -25.48
CA GLY A 188 9.90 -23.19 -25.56
C GLY A 188 9.75 -24.54 -24.85
N LEU A 189 8.87 -24.63 -23.84
CA LEU A 189 8.52 -25.90 -23.18
C LEU A 189 7.53 -26.71 -24.00
N CYS A 190 6.67 -26.04 -24.77
CA CYS A 190 5.72 -26.70 -25.68
C CYS A 190 6.41 -27.17 -26.98
N ILE A 191 7.18 -26.28 -27.63
CA ILE A 191 7.93 -26.54 -28.87
C ILE A 191 9.37 -26.03 -28.69
N PRO A 192 10.39 -26.90 -28.68
CA PRO A 192 11.78 -26.48 -28.56
C PRO A 192 12.16 -25.46 -29.64
N ASN A 193 12.86 -24.39 -29.26
CA ASN A 193 13.29 -23.30 -30.16
C ASN A 193 12.14 -22.59 -30.93
N TYR A 194 10.93 -22.54 -30.36
CA TYR A 194 9.80 -21.86 -31.01
C TYR A 194 10.14 -20.37 -31.30
N PRO A 195 9.99 -19.86 -32.53
CA PRO A 195 10.45 -18.51 -32.89
C PRO A 195 9.69 -17.39 -32.16
N ASP A 196 10.39 -16.33 -31.71
CA ASP A 196 9.78 -15.18 -31.02
C ASP A 196 8.71 -14.49 -31.85
N LYS A 197 8.91 -14.41 -33.17
CA LYS A 197 7.93 -13.86 -34.12
C LYS A 197 6.58 -14.59 -34.15
N ASN A 198 6.52 -15.81 -33.62
CA ASN A 198 5.32 -16.64 -33.58
C ASN A 198 4.62 -16.57 -32.20
N VAL A 199 5.08 -15.72 -31.28
CA VAL A 199 4.59 -15.66 -29.90
C VAL A 199 4.01 -14.26 -29.61
N PRO A 200 2.82 -14.13 -28.99
CA PRO A 200 1.99 -15.22 -28.49
C PRO A 200 1.23 -16.00 -29.57
N THR A 201 1.06 -17.29 -29.36
CA THR A 201 0.15 -18.15 -30.16
C THR A 201 -1.01 -18.60 -29.28
N LEU A 202 -2.24 -18.53 -29.81
CA LEU A 202 -3.44 -19.13 -29.22
C LEU A 202 -3.80 -20.40 -29.98
N LEU A 203 -3.79 -21.55 -29.29
CA LEU A 203 -4.38 -22.79 -29.79
C LEU A 203 -5.75 -22.97 -29.16
N ILE A 204 -6.75 -23.20 -29.99
CA ILE A 204 -8.14 -23.26 -29.55
C ILE A 204 -8.66 -24.64 -29.91
N TYR A 205 -9.10 -25.38 -28.89
CA TYR A 205 -9.61 -26.74 -29.02
C TYR A 205 -11.08 -26.79 -28.64
N ARG A 206 -11.80 -27.65 -29.34
CA ARG A 206 -13.16 -28.03 -29.01
C ARG A 206 -13.43 -29.45 -29.48
N ASN A 207 -14.05 -30.24 -28.61
CA ASN A 207 -14.45 -31.61 -28.92
C ASN A 207 -13.30 -32.51 -29.44
N GLY A 208 -12.09 -32.33 -28.91
CA GLY A 208 -10.90 -33.11 -29.30
C GLY A 208 -10.18 -32.61 -30.56
N GLU A 209 -10.70 -31.57 -31.22
CA GLU A 209 -10.11 -31.02 -32.44
C GLU A 209 -9.72 -29.55 -32.27
N ILE A 210 -8.74 -29.09 -33.07
CA ILE A 210 -8.34 -27.68 -33.08
C ILE A 210 -9.35 -26.86 -33.90
N SER A 211 -10.12 -26.00 -33.22
CA SER A 211 -11.08 -25.10 -33.85
C SER A 211 -10.44 -23.80 -34.36
N GLY A 212 -9.24 -23.47 -33.87
CA GLY A 212 -8.45 -22.34 -34.35
C GLY A 212 -7.01 -22.36 -33.87
N ASN A 213 -6.09 -21.83 -34.69
CA ASN A 213 -4.72 -21.50 -34.30
C ASN A 213 -4.40 -20.10 -34.81
N VAL A 214 -4.05 -19.20 -33.91
CA VAL A 214 -3.80 -17.79 -34.23
C VAL A 214 -2.48 -17.35 -33.60
N VAL A 215 -1.54 -16.94 -34.44
CA VAL A 215 -0.41 -16.12 -34.00
C VAL A 215 -0.94 -14.72 -33.76
N ALA A 216 -1.02 -14.31 -32.50
CA ALA A 216 -1.75 -13.11 -32.09
C ALA A 216 -1.14 -11.79 -32.60
N GLY A 217 0.09 -11.81 -33.12
CA GLY A 217 0.69 -10.68 -33.85
C GLY A 217 0.23 -10.53 -35.31
N ALA A 218 -0.40 -11.55 -35.91
CA ALA A 218 -0.82 -11.59 -37.30
C ALA A 218 -2.33 -11.85 -37.41
N GLY A 219 -3.15 -10.83 -37.14
CA GLY A 219 -4.61 -10.91 -37.22
C GLY A 219 -5.38 -10.18 -36.12
N LEU A 220 -4.68 -9.67 -35.10
CA LEU A 220 -5.17 -8.74 -34.09
C LEU A 220 -4.31 -7.47 -34.11
N ASN A 221 -4.71 -6.43 -33.36
CA ASN A 221 -4.07 -5.10 -33.38
C ASN A 221 -2.73 -5.04 -32.61
N GLY A 222 -1.98 -6.13 -32.51
CA GLY A 222 -0.71 -6.20 -31.77
C GLY A 222 -0.87 -5.72 -30.32
N MET A 223 -0.02 -4.78 -29.88
CA MET A 223 -0.07 -4.19 -28.54
C MET A 223 -1.34 -3.38 -28.25
N LYS A 224 -2.18 -3.09 -29.27
CA LYS A 224 -3.47 -2.40 -29.10
C LYS A 224 -4.65 -3.38 -29.02
N THR A 225 -4.39 -4.69 -28.98
CA THR A 225 -5.46 -5.70 -28.84
C THR A 225 -6.19 -5.49 -27.51
N SER A 226 -7.52 -5.34 -27.58
CA SER A 226 -8.39 -5.21 -26.41
C SER A 226 -8.97 -6.56 -25.97
N VAL A 227 -9.56 -6.61 -24.77
CA VAL A 227 -10.25 -7.81 -24.28
C VAL A 227 -11.45 -8.17 -25.17
N GLN A 228 -12.14 -7.18 -25.74
CA GLN A 228 -13.25 -7.39 -26.67
C GLN A 228 -12.79 -7.95 -28.02
N ASP A 229 -11.59 -7.61 -28.49
CA ASP A 229 -11.03 -8.16 -29.73
C ASP A 229 -10.72 -9.65 -29.56
N LEU A 230 -10.14 -10.02 -28.41
CA LEU A 230 -9.90 -11.42 -28.03
C LEU A 230 -11.21 -12.19 -27.82
N GLU A 231 -12.19 -11.61 -27.14
CA GLU A 231 -13.50 -12.22 -26.94
C GLU A 231 -14.17 -12.53 -28.28
N ARG A 232 -14.20 -11.57 -29.22
CA ARG A 232 -14.76 -11.76 -30.56
C ARG A 232 -14.01 -12.83 -31.34
N LEU A 233 -12.69 -12.87 -31.25
CA LEU A 233 -11.87 -13.90 -31.88
C LEU A 233 -12.24 -15.28 -31.33
N LEU A 234 -12.32 -15.42 -30.01
CA LEU A 234 -12.62 -16.69 -29.34
C LEU A 234 -14.07 -17.14 -29.55
N ILE A 235 -15.04 -16.23 -29.65
CA ILE A 235 -16.41 -16.53 -30.08
C ILE A 235 -16.40 -17.06 -31.52
N ARG A 236 -15.68 -16.39 -32.43
CA ARG A 236 -15.59 -16.77 -33.85
C ARG A 236 -14.87 -18.11 -34.07
N CYS A 237 -13.89 -18.43 -33.22
CA CYS A 237 -13.21 -19.72 -33.20
C CYS A 237 -13.96 -20.78 -32.37
N HIS A 238 -15.20 -20.49 -31.96
CA HIS A 238 -16.06 -21.37 -31.17
C HIS A 238 -15.44 -21.82 -29.85
N ALA A 239 -14.50 -21.07 -29.25
CA ALA A 239 -14.06 -21.31 -27.88
C ALA A 239 -15.13 -20.84 -26.89
N LEU A 240 -15.70 -19.66 -27.16
CA LEU A 240 -16.74 -19.02 -26.35
C LEU A 240 -18.12 -19.14 -27.01
N GLN A 241 -19.19 -19.07 -26.21
CA GLN A 241 -20.57 -18.92 -26.70
C GLN A 241 -20.95 -17.43 -26.75
N GLU A 242 -21.79 -17.02 -27.70
CA GLU A 242 -22.33 -15.64 -27.71
C GLU A 242 -23.25 -15.44 -26.49
N ALA A 243 -22.91 -14.48 -25.63
CA ALA A 243 -23.74 -14.14 -24.47
C ALA A 243 -25.07 -13.49 -24.93
N SER A 244 -26.20 -14.04 -24.47
CA SER A 244 -27.51 -13.43 -24.66
C SER A 244 -27.67 -12.20 -23.75
N ALA A 245 -27.74 -11.01 -24.36
CA ALA A 245 -28.36 -9.78 -23.86
C ALA A 245 -27.89 -9.16 -22.51
N VAL A 246 -26.58 -8.92 -22.32
CA VAL A 246 -26.09 -8.11 -21.17
C VAL A 246 -25.27 -6.86 -21.58
N LEU A 247 -24.89 -6.69 -22.85
CA LEU A 247 -23.98 -5.60 -23.27
C LEU A 247 -24.44 -4.76 -24.49
N ARG A 248 -25.74 -4.68 -24.79
CA ARG A 248 -26.24 -3.76 -25.83
C ARG A 248 -27.53 -3.07 -25.41
N ASN A 249 -27.42 -1.92 -24.75
CA ASN A 249 -28.30 -0.76 -24.98
C ASN A 249 -27.90 0.40 -24.07
N GLU A 250 -27.03 1.30 -24.55
CA GLU A 250 -27.17 2.74 -24.35
C GLU A 250 -26.54 3.44 -25.56
N GLY A 251 -27.38 4.02 -26.41
CA GLY A 251 -26.93 4.61 -27.66
C GLY A 251 -28.03 5.09 -28.59
N ARG A 252 -29.17 5.57 -28.09
CA ARG A 252 -29.97 6.54 -28.86
C ARG A 252 -30.84 7.40 -27.93
N LYS A 253 -30.57 8.71 -28.02
CA LYS A 253 -31.09 9.82 -27.23
C LYS A 253 -32.62 9.85 -27.11
N ARG A 254 -33.13 10.16 -25.91
CA ARG A 254 -34.36 10.94 -25.75
C ARG A 254 -34.05 12.40 -26.04
N GLY A 255 -34.91 13.08 -26.79
CA GLY A 255 -34.88 14.52 -26.97
C GLY A 255 -35.95 15.00 -27.94
N PHE A 256 -37.16 15.15 -27.42
CA PHE A 256 -38.28 16.05 -27.79
C PHE A 256 -38.66 16.28 -29.26
N GLY A 257 -39.98 16.24 -29.49
CA GLY A 257 -40.63 16.95 -30.59
C GLY A 257 -42.11 16.60 -30.67
N GLU A 258 -42.97 17.53 -30.26
CA GLU A 258 -44.38 17.58 -30.66
C GLU A 258 -44.51 17.60 -32.19
N ASP A 259 -45.56 16.93 -32.65
CA ASP A 259 -46.45 17.15 -33.79
C ASP A 259 -45.98 17.77 -35.13
N SER A 260 -46.63 17.27 -36.18
CA SER A 260 -46.78 17.77 -37.56
C SER A 260 -45.63 17.60 -38.58
N GLY A 261 -45.92 16.80 -39.62
CA GLY A 261 -46.20 17.32 -40.97
C GLY A 261 -45.05 17.69 -41.90
N ASP A 262 -44.98 16.94 -43.01
CA ASP A 262 -44.68 17.38 -44.39
C ASP A 262 -43.23 17.40 -44.95
N GLU A 263 -43.07 16.50 -45.93
CA GLU A 263 -42.65 16.71 -47.33
C GLU A 263 -41.23 17.21 -47.72
N VAL A 264 -40.55 16.30 -48.44
CA VAL A 264 -40.05 16.45 -49.84
C VAL A 264 -38.65 17.09 -50.13
N GLU A 265 -37.92 16.31 -50.94
CA GLU A 265 -36.95 16.65 -52.02
C GLU A 265 -35.42 16.70 -51.85
N ASP A 266 -34.83 16.21 -52.94
CA ASP A 266 -33.46 15.85 -53.28
C ASP A 266 -32.51 17.04 -53.52
N GLY A 267 -31.20 16.77 -53.52
CA GLY A 267 -30.20 17.70 -54.07
C GLY A 267 -28.75 17.21 -53.99
N GLU A 268 -28.21 16.79 -55.14
CA GLU A 268 -26.84 16.31 -55.39
C GLU A 268 -25.73 17.39 -55.35
N GLY A 269 -24.47 16.92 -55.18
CA GLY A 269 -23.24 17.53 -55.73
C GLY A 269 -22.29 18.22 -54.74
N ALA A 270 -20.96 18.19 -54.82
CA ALA A 270 -19.97 17.42 -55.59
C ALA A 270 -18.56 17.93 -55.19
N VAL A 271 -17.60 16.99 -55.06
CA VAL A 271 -16.17 17.08 -55.49
C VAL A 271 -15.10 17.81 -54.64
N ASN A 272 -14.33 17.00 -53.91
CA ASN A 272 -12.86 16.79 -53.88
C ASN A 272 -11.82 17.94 -53.96
N THR A 273 -10.84 17.95 -53.02
CA THR A 273 -9.41 17.63 -53.33
C THR A 273 -8.46 17.47 -52.11
N ARG A 274 -7.87 16.27 -52.00
CA ARG A 274 -6.45 15.87 -51.75
C ARG A 274 -5.57 16.50 -50.61
N SER A 275 -5.33 15.66 -49.59
CA SER A 275 -4.05 15.11 -49.07
C SER A 275 -2.97 15.97 -48.35
N ARG A 276 -2.77 15.63 -47.06
CA ARG A 276 -1.49 15.36 -46.32
C ARG A 276 -1.90 14.83 -44.93
N GLY A 277 -1.66 13.56 -44.54
CA GLY A 277 -0.47 13.07 -43.82
C GLY A 277 -0.30 13.76 -42.45
N LEU A 278 0.00 13.16 -41.30
CA LEU A 278 0.24 11.80 -40.78
C LEU A 278 0.68 12.07 -39.30
N LEU A 279 0.55 11.09 -38.40
CA LEU A 279 1.04 11.07 -36.98
C LEU A 279 0.14 11.80 -35.97
N SER A 280 -0.16 11.29 -34.78
CA SER A 280 0.05 10.00 -34.11
C SER A 280 -0.79 10.02 -32.83
N GLY A 281 -1.41 8.91 -32.42
CA GLY A 281 -2.19 8.86 -31.19
C GLY A 281 -2.32 7.46 -30.64
N ALA A 282 -1.25 6.96 -30.01
CA ALA A 282 -1.35 5.98 -28.95
C ALA A 282 -1.68 6.76 -27.67
N ASN A 283 -2.83 6.50 -27.04
CA ASN A 283 -3.17 6.79 -25.64
C ASN A 283 -4.69 6.75 -25.45
N VAL A 284 -5.29 5.57 -25.29
CA VAL A 284 -6.65 5.48 -24.73
C VAL A 284 -6.81 4.17 -23.93
N LEU A 285 -5.93 3.95 -22.95
CA LEU A 285 -6.18 3.04 -21.81
C LEU A 285 -5.61 3.58 -20.48
N SER A 286 -4.91 4.73 -20.52
CA SER A 286 -4.83 5.67 -19.40
C SER A 286 -6.16 6.40 -19.14
N ALA A 287 -7.15 6.25 -20.04
CA ALA A 287 -8.32 7.10 -20.09
C ALA A 287 -9.29 6.96 -18.90
N SER A 288 -9.36 5.85 -18.15
CA SER A 288 -10.34 5.76 -17.04
C SER A 288 -9.84 6.36 -15.72
N VAL A 289 -8.53 6.30 -15.45
CA VAL A 289 -7.88 7.06 -14.36
C VAL A 289 -7.79 8.54 -14.75
N VAL A 290 -7.46 8.81 -16.03
CA VAL A 290 -7.46 10.15 -16.60
C VAL A 290 -8.86 10.75 -16.72
N MET A 291 -9.96 9.99 -16.86
CA MET A 291 -11.32 10.54 -16.92
C MET A 291 -11.86 10.94 -15.53
N ALA A 292 -11.47 10.24 -14.46
CA ALA A 292 -11.81 10.65 -13.08
C ALA A 292 -10.93 11.83 -12.60
N GLN A 293 -9.65 11.85 -12.99
CA GLN A 293 -8.79 13.04 -12.83
C GLN A 293 -9.22 14.18 -13.76
N HIS A 294 -9.74 13.89 -14.98
CA HIS A 294 -10.22 14.91 -15.91
C HIS A 294 -11.52 15.54 -15.45
N ALA A 295 -12.46 14.76 -14.90
CA ALA A 295 -13.74 15.26 -14.40
C ALA A 295 -13.54 16.39 -13.36
N VAL A 296 -12.52 16.26 -12.49
CA VAL A 296 -12.18 17.29 -11.49
C VAL A 296 -11.29 18.39 -12.09
N SER A 297 -10.42 18.09 -13.07
CA SER A 297 -9.75 19.13 -13.87
C SER A 297 -10.73 19.96 -14.72
N SER A 298 -11.95 19.45 -14.94
CA SER A 298 -13.08 20.12 -15.60
C SER A 298 -14.12 20.73 -14.66
N GLY A 299 -13.92 20.66 -13.34
CA GLY A 299 -14.81 21.28 -12.34
C GLY A 299 -16.11 20.53 -12.03
N GLU A 300 -16.25 19.24 -12.38
CA GLU A 300 -17.40 18.42 -11.96
C GLU A 300 -17.31 18.08 -10.45
N MET A 301 -18.41 18.29 -9.72
CA MET A 301 -18.53 17.93 -8.30
C MET A 301 -18.72 16.43 -8.09
N LEU A 302 -18.30 15.93 -6.92
CA LEU A 302 -18.60 14.56 -6.51
C LEU A 302 -20.11 14.40 -6.24
N ASP A 303 -20.70 13.34 -6.81
CA ASP A 303 -22.15 13.05 -6.79
C ASP A 303 -22.53 12.11 -5.63
N PHE A 304 -23.40 12.62 -4.77
CA PHE A 304 -24.00 11.92 -3.63
C PHE A 304 -25.53 11.81 -3.73
N THR A 305 -26.10 12.34 -4.81
CA THR A 305 -27.55 12.55 -4.96
C THR A 305 -28.29 11.22 -4.88
N ASN A 306 -29.29 11.13 -4.00
CA ASN A 306 -30.10 9.93 -3.78
C ASN A 306 -29.35 8.70 -3.26
N LEU A 307 -28.07 8.83 -2.85
CA LEU A 307 -27.42 7.76 -2.09
C LEU A 307 -28.16 7.56 -0.77
N VAL A 308 -28.38 6.31 -0.38
CA VAL A 308 -28.99 5.98 0.90
C VAL A 308 -27.86 5.59 1.83
N THR A 309 -27.58 6.44 2.81
CA THR A 309 -26.38 6.37 3.64
C THR A 309 -26.76 6.04 5.07
N VAL A 310 -26.44 4.83 5.52
CA VAL A 310 -26.63 4.39 6.90
C VAL A 310 -25.39 4.74 7.71
N ILE A 311 -25.58 5.47 8.81
CA ILE A 311 -24.50 5.93 9.68
C ILE A 311 -24.80 5.46 11.10
N THR A 312 -23.95 4.58 11.64
CA THR A 312 -24.13 4.05 13.00
C THR A 312 -23.50 4.97 14.04
N GLY A 313 -24.12 5.10 15.22
CA GLY A 313 -23.66 6.01 16.28
C GLY A 313 -23.67 7.48 15.83
N ALA A 314 -24.72 7.87 15.11
CA ALA A 314 -24.84 9.17 14.45
C ALA A 314 -25.62 10.22 15.27
N GLY A 315 -26.07 9.89 16.49
CA GLY A 315 -26.73 10.86 17.37
C GLY A 315 -25.77 11.90 17.96
N SER A 316 -24.46 11.66 17.89
CA SER A 316 -23.44 12.57 18.44
C SER A 316 -22.07 12.43 17.76
N GLY A 317 -21.13 13.30 18.13
CA GLY A 317 -19.72 13.23 17.70
C GLY A 317 -19.52 13.23 16.18
N ILE A 318 -18.55 12.46 15.71
CA ILE A 318 -18.19 12.38 14.29
C ILE A 318 -19.31 11.77 13.43
N GLY A 319 -20.12 10.86 13.99
CA GLY A 319 -21.25 10.26 13.30
C GLY A 319 -22.33 11.30 12.94
N LYS A 320 -22.60 12.23 13.86
CA LYS A 320 -23.50 13.37 13.61
C LYS A 320 -22.95 14.28 12.49
N VAL A 321 -21.64 14.53 12.47
CA VAL A 321 -21.00 15.33 11.41
C VAL A 321 -21.11 14.66 10.05
N TYR A 322 -20.93 13.33 9.97
CA TYR A 322 -21.18 12.60 8.74
C TYR A 322 -22.64 12.74 8.29
N ALA A 323 -23.61 12.60 9.19
CA ALA A 323 -25.03 12.71 8.86
C ALA A 323 -25.37 14.07 8.23
N HIS A 324 -24.88 15.16 8.82
CA HIS A 324 -25.03 16.51 8.26
C HIS A 324 -24.30 16.69 6.93
N PHE A 325 -23.06 16.20 6.81
CA PHE A 325 -22.30 16.29 5.56
C PHE A 325 -23.01 15.58 4.40
N PHE A 326 -23.44 14.32 4.58
CA PHE A 326 -24.09 13.56 3.52
C PHE A 326 -25.47 14.15 3.15
N ALA A 327 -26.25 14.55 4.15
CA ALA A 327 -27.54 15.19 3.90
C ALA A 327 -27.39 16.52 3.14
N GLY A 328 -26.39 17.34 3.52
CA GLY A 328 -26.06 18.59 2.83
C GLY A 328 -25.56 18.40 1.40
N ARG A 329 -25.15 17.19 1.03
CA ARG A 329 -24.75 16.81 -0.34
C ARG A 329 -25.84 16.08 -1.13
N GLY A 330 -27.07 16.01 -0.59
CA GLY A 330 -28.23 15.45 -1.29
C GLY A 330 -28.42 13.93 -1.13
N ALA A 331 -27.74 13.31 -0.16
CA ALA A 331 -27.98 11.92 0.21
C ALA A 331 -29.22 11.79 1.12
N ASN A 332 -29.87 10.63 1.07
CA ASN A 332 -30.89 10.20 2.03
C ASN A 332 -30.19 9.53 3.21
N VAL A 333 -30.25 10.14 4.39
CA VAL A 333 -29.45 9.71 5.55
C VAL A 333 -30.29 8.88 6.53
N VAL A 334 -29.74 7.77 7.00
CA VAL A 334 -30.32 6.98 8.09
C VAL A 334 -29.43 7.17 9.32
N VAL A 335 -29.98 7.87 10.32
CA VAL A 335 -29.30 8.19 11.57
C VAL A 335 -29.59 7.09 12.58
N ASN A 336 -28.62 6.18 12.78
CA ASN A 336 -28.73 5.16 13.81
C ASN A 336 -28.01 5.60 15.09
N ASP A 337 -28.70 5.50 16.23
CA ASP A 337 -28.12 5.63 17.55
C ASP A 337 -28.89 4.76 18.55
N VAL A 338 -28.26 4.40 19.67
CA VAL A 338 -28.96 3.71 20.77
C VAL A 338 -29.91 4.65 21.49
N SER A 339 -29.63 5.96 21.47
CA SER A 339 -30.52 6.99 21.99
C SER A 339 -31.45 7.48 20.89
N GLU A 340 -32.72 7.05 20.96
CA GLU A 340 -33.76 7.53 20.05
C GLU A 340 -33.90 9.06 20.07
N PRO A 341 -33.93 9.76 21.22
CA PRO A 341 -33.97 11.22 21.24
C PRO A 341 -32.76 11.86 20.54
N ALA A 342 -31.57 11.29 20.68
CA ALA A 342 -30.37 11.81 20.02
C ALA A 342 -30.41 11.61 18.49
N ALA A 343 -30.82 10.42 18.04
CA ALA A 343 -31.01 10.14 16.61
C ALA A 343 -32.06 11.07 15.99
N GLN A 344 -33.21 11.23 16.66
CA GLN A 344 -34.30 12.08 16.19
C GLN A 344 -33.90 13.56 16.16
N ALA A 345 -33.15 14.05 17.15
CA ALA A 345 -32.65 15.42 17.16
C ALA A 345 -31.79 15.74 15.93
N VAL A 346 -30.91 14.82 15.52
CA VAL A 346 -30.08 14.99 14.30
C VAL A 346 -30.94 14.99 13.04
N VAL A 347 -31.96 14.12 12.98
CA VAL A 347 -32.91 14.06 11.85
C VAL A 347 -33.71 15.36 11.74
N ASP A 348 -34.15 15.93 12.86
CA ASP A 348 -34.87 17.20 12.89
C ASP A 348 -33.98 18.36 12.42
N GLU A 349 -32.71 18.40 12.82
CA GLU A 349 -31.73 19.37 12.35
C GLU A 349 -31.49 19.27 10.83
N ILE A 350 -31.34 18.04 10.31
CA ILE A 350 -31.18 17.78 8.87
C ILE A 350 -32.42 18.22 8.09
N THR A 351 -33.60 17.84 8.57
CA THR A 351 -34.88 18.17 7.93
C THR A 351 -35.13 19.67 7.90
N ARG A 352 -34.81 20.37 9.00
CA ARG A 352 -34.89 21.84 9.07
C ARG A 352 -33.97 22.54 8.07
N SER A 353 -32.85 21.91 7.72
CA SER A 353 -31.89 22.41 6.74
C SER A 353 -32.25 21.98 5.30
N GLY A 354 -33.41 21.34 5.09
CA GLY A 354 -33.89 20.90 3.78
C GLY A 354 -33.36 19.54 3.31
N GLY A 355 -32.60 18.83 4.15
CA GLY A 355 -32.10 17.48 3.85
C GLY A 355 -33.13 16.39 4.13
N LYS A 356 -32.85 15.17 3.65
CA LYS A 356 -33.70 13.98 3.86
C LYS A 356 -33.03 13.02 4.83
N ALA A 357 -33.65 12.77 5.97
CA ALA A 357 -33.18 11.77 6.93
C ALA A 357 -34.30 11.04 7.66
N ILE A 358 -34.00 9.84 8.17
CA ILE A 358 -34.84 9.12 9.13
C ILE A 358 -34.03 8.68 10.34
N ALA A 359 -34.68 8.59 11.50
CA ALA A 359 -34.09 7.98 12.69
C ALA A 359 -34.27 6.47 12.60
N ALA A 360 -33.21 5.73 12.89
CA ALA A 360 -33.25 4.27 13.03
C ALA A 360 -32.71 3.89 14.42
N PRO A 361 -33.47 4.14 15.49
CA PRO A 361 -33.01 3.88 16.85
C PRO A 361 -32.79 2.37 17.05
N GLY A 362 -31.74 2.03 17.79
CA GLY A 362 -31.44 0.64 18.13
C GLY A 362 -29.96 0.33 18.24
N SER A 363 -29.66 -0.79 18.89
CA SER A 363 -28.30 -1.29 19.05
C SER A 363 -27.72 -1.76 17.72
N VAL A 364 -26.44 -1.46 17.46
CA VAL A 364 -25.69 -2.05 16.33
C VAL A 364 -25.53 -3.57 16.43
N ALA A 365 -25.82 -4.16 17.61
CA ALA A 365 -25.96 -5.61 17.76
C ALA A 365 -27.21 -6.18 17.07
N GLU A 366 -28.18 -5.34 16.74
CA GLU A 366 -29.43 -5.67 16.04
C GLU A 366 -29.43 -5.03 14.65
N GLY A 367 -28.31 -5.18 13.93
CA GLY A 367 -28.06 -4.52 12.65
C GLY A 367 -29.11 -4.82 11.57
N ASP A 368 -29.75 -5.99 11.64
CA ASP A 368 -30.89 -6.38 10.79
C ASP A 368 -32.04 -5.39 10.91
N LYS A 369 -32.39 -5.00 12.14
CA LYS A 369 -33.47 -4.04 12.40
C LYS A 369 -33.14 -2.65 11.88
N VAL A 370 -31.88 -2.23 11.99
CA VAL A 370 -31.41 -0.93 11.49
C VAL A 370 -31.49 -0.87 9.96
N ILE A 371 -31.01 -1.90 9.27
CA ILE A 371 -31.07 -1.97 7.80
C ILE A 371 -32.51 -2.14 7.32
N ALA A 372 -33.34 -2.93 8.00
CA ALA A 372 -34.76 -3.07 7.66
C ALA A 372 -35.50 -1.73 7.71
N GLN A 373 -35.21 -0.89 8.71
CA GLN A 373 -35.76 0.47 8.79
C GLN A 373 -35.29 1.35 7.63
N ALA A 374 -34.02 1.27 7.26
CA ALA A 374 -33.47 1.99 6.09
C ALA A 374 -34.15 1.58 4.79
N VAL A 375 -34.29 0.27 4.54
CA VAL A 375 -34.96 -0.29 3.36
C VAL A 375 -36.45 0.05 3.36
N LYS A 376 -37.12 0.03 4.52
CA LYS A 376 -38.53 0.42 4.63
C LYS A 376 -38.74 1.89 4.25
N ALA A 377 -37.81 2.78 4.62
CA ALA A 377 -37.93 4.20 4.36
C ALA A 377 -37.49 4.60 2.94
N PHE A 378 -36.43 4.00 2.41
CA PHE A 378 -35.79 4.44 1.16
C PHE A 378 -35.67 3.36 0.08
N GLY A 379 -36.19 2.15 0.32
CA GLY A 379 -36.23 1.04 -0.63
C GLY A 379 -34.92 0.26 -0.79
N THR A 380 -33.79 0.83 -0.39
CA THR A 380 -32.46 0.24 -0.52
C THR A 380 -31.47 0.86 0.47
N VAL A 381 -30.24 0.34 0.51
CA VAL A 381 -29.08 0.98 1.14
C VAL A 381 -27.98 1.05 0.09
N HIS A 382 -27.25 2.17 0.03
CA HIS A 382 -26.10 2.32 -0.87
C HIS A 382 -24.80 2.36 -0.07
N VAL A 383 -24.73 3.18 0.98
CA VAL A 383 -23.50 3.42 1.76
C VAL A 383 -23.71 2.98 3.20
N LEU A 384 -22.73 2.28 3.78
CA LEU A 384 -22.68 1.97 5.21
C LEU A 384 -21.42 2.55 5.86
N ILE A 385 -21.61 3.54 6.73
CA ILE A 385 -20.53 4.11 7.54
C ILE A 385 -20.57 3.43 8.91
N ASN A 386 -19.60 2.53 9.12
CA ASN A 386 -19.48 1.77 10.37
C ASN A 386 -18.69 2.60 11.40
N ASN A 387 -19.40 3.49 12.09
CA ASN A 387 -18.84 4.51 12.97
C ASN A 387 -19.05 4.22 14.46
N ALA A 388 -20.17 3.58 14.84
CA ALA A 388 -20.52 3.35 16.24
C ALA A 388 -19.37 2.70 17.03
N GLY A 389 -19.10 3.23 18.22
CA GLY A 389 -18.09 2.71 19.13
C GLY A 389 -18.40 3.09 20.57
N ILE A 390 -17.95 2.29 21.52
CA ILE A 390 -18.08 2.54 22.95
C ILE A 390 -16.69 2.46 23.58
N LEU A 391 -16.33 3.47 24.38
CA LEU A 391 -15.13 3.45 25.22
C LEU A 391 -15.52 3.07 26.64
N ARG A 392 -14.82 2.13 27.26
CA ARG A 392 -14.85 1.96 28.72
C ARG A 392 -13.41 1.84 29.21
N MET A 393 -12.92 2.87 29.88
CA MET A 393 -11.58 2.91 30.45
C MET A 393 -11.52 2.02 31.70
N LEU A 394 -10.89 0.86 31.62
CA LEU A 394 -10.75 -0.05 32.76
C LEU A 394 -9.38 -0.74 32.74
N SER A 395 -8.68 -0.74 33.89
CA SER A 395 -7.39 -1.42 34.05
C SER A 395 -7.50 -2.93 33.76
N THR A 396 -6.41 -3.53 33.27
CA THR A 396 -6.26 -4.97 32.98
C THR A 396 -6.62 -5.90 34.15
N ASN A 397 -6.79 -5.36 35.36
CA ASN A 397 -7.16 -6.09 36.58
C ASN A 397 -8.66 -6.34 36.78
N SER A 398 -9.56 -5.88 35.90
CA SER A 398 -11.01 -5.98 36.13
C SER A 398 -11.70 -7.04 35.25
N THR A 399 -12.14 -8.13 35.89
CA THR A 399 -12.75 -9.34 35.27
C THR A 399 -14.10 -9.09 34.58
N LEU A 400 -14.88 -8.09 35.03
CA LEU A 400 -16.18 -7.73 34.45
C LEU A 400 -16.05 -6.73 33.29
N ALA A 401 -14.96 -5.96 33.27
CA ALA A 401 -14.69 -4.90 32.31
C ALA A 401 -14.34 -5.44 30.91
N VAL A 402 -13.38 -6.37 30.87
CA VAL A 402 -12.87 -6.96 29.63
C VAL A 402 -13.98 -7.76 28.92
N LYS A 403 -14.82 -8.48 29.69
CA LYS A 403 -16.00 -9.18 29.15
C LYS A 403 -17.03 -8.24 28.53
N LEU A 404 -17.31 -7.09 29.16
CA LEU A 404 -18.34 -6.13 28.71
C LEU A 404 -17.85 -5.22 27.55
N ILE A 405 -16.53 -5.07 27.39
CA ILE A 405 -15.87 -4.25 26.35
C ILE A 405 -15.63 -5.05 25.06
N CYS A 406 -15.14 -6.28 25.15
CA CYS A 406 -15.04 -7.18 24.00
C CYS A 406 -16.43 -7.47 23.41
N TYR A 407 -17.47 -7.54 24.25
CA TYR A 407 -18.87 -7.65 23.80
C TYR A 407 -19.40 -6.40 23.08
N THR A 408 -18.86 -5.19 23.32
CA THR A 408 -19.41 -3.93 22.79
C THR A 408 -18.70 -3.39 21.55
N CYS A 409 -17.41 -3.73 21.33
CA CYS A 409 -16.62 -3.37 20.14
C CYS A 409 -16.35 -4.57 19.20
N SER A 410 -17.16 -5.61 19.34
CA SER A 410 -16.96 -6.91 18.74
C SER A 410 -17.03 -6.83 17.18
N PRO A 411 -16.01 -7.33 16.44
CA PRO A 411 -16.09 -7.45 14.98
C PRO A 411 -17.31 -8.27 14.52
N GLU A 412 -17.87 -9.11 15.38
CA GLU A 412 -19.11 -9.88 15.21
C GLU A 412 -20.35 -8.99 14.98
N ARG A 413 -20.43 -7.80 15.60
CA ARG A 413 -21.53 -6.84 15.35
C ARG A 413 -21.38 -6.12 14.00
N SER A 414 -20.14 -5.79 13.64
CA SER A 414 -19.80 -5.30 12.30
C SER A 414 -20.06 -6.36 11.23
N LEU A 415 -19.79 -7.62 11.57
CA LEU A 415 -20.08 -8.82 10.78
C LEU A 415 -21.58 -8.94 10.49
N GLN A 416 -22.42 -8.74 11.50
CA GLN A 416 -23.87 -8.82 11.37
C GLN A 416 -24.42 -7.69 10.50
N LEU A 417 -24.07 -6.43 10.78
CA LEU A 417 -24.45 -5.29 9.92
C LEU A 417 -24.03 -5.49 8.45
N HIS A 418 -22.84 -6.05 8.21
CA HIS A 418 -22.40 -6.38 6.85
C HIS A 418 -23.08 -7.61 6.23
N LYS A 419 -23.45 -8.63 7.01
CA LYS A 419 -24.25 -9.80 6.55
C LYS A 419 -25.55 -9.36 5.93
N ILE A 420 -26.26 -8.47 6.61
CA ILE A 420 -27.52 -7.93 6.11
C ILE A 420 -27.27 -6.95 4.96
N LEU A 421 -26.25 -6.10 5.05
CA LEU A 421 -25.87 -5.21 3.95
C LEU A 421 -25.57 -6.00 2.66
N LEU A 422 -24.74 -7.04 2.71
CA LEU A 422 -24.43 -7.89 1.55
C LEU A 422 -25.67 -8.63 1.02
N ALA A 423 -26.58 -9.08 1.90
CA ALA A 423 -27.83 -9.70 1.49
C ALA A 423 -28.77 -8.71 0.77
N THR A 424 -28.92 -7.49 1.30
CA THR A 424 -29.73 -6.40 0.72
C THR A 424 -29.09 -5.80 -0.54
N LEU A 425 -27.76 -5.77 -0.64
CA LEU A 425 -27.03 -5.22 -1.78
C LEU A 425 -26.88 -6.21 -2.93
N SER A 426 -26.79 -7.52 -2.64
CA SER A 426 -26.73 -8.55 -3.68
C SER A 426 -27.99 -8.58 -4.56
N THR A 427 -29.10 -8.02 -4.08
CA THR A 427 -30.37 -7.87 -4.81
C THR A 427 -30.52 -6.49 -5.49
N ALA A 428 -29.75 -5.49 -5.06
CA ALA A 428 -29.68 -4.17 -5.69
C ALA A 428 -28.73 -4.23 -6.91
N LYS A 429 -29.30 -4.48 -8.10
CA LYS A 429 -28.56 -4.52 -9.37
C LYS A 429 -27.92 -3.14 -9.67
N GLY A 430 -26.66 -2.94 -9.29
CA GLY A 430 -25.81 -1.83 -9.72
C GLY A 430 -25.75 -0.62 -8.78
N GLY A 431 -25.27 -0.78 -7.55
CA GLY A 431 -25.05 0.33 -6.60
C GLY A 431 -23.66 0.31 -5.99
N ILE A 432 -22.98 1.46 -5.98
CA ILE A 432 -21.73 1.67 -5.25
C ILE A 432 -22.03 1.49 -3.77
N CYS A 433 -21.45 0.45 -3.17
CA CYS A 433 -21.39 0.34 -1.73
C CYS A 433 -19.97 0.55 -1.28
N SER A 434 -19.75 1.63 -0.54
CA SER A 434 -18.48 1.92 0.11
C SER A 434 -18.69 1.79 1.61
N SER A 435 -18.08 0.78 2.23
CA SER A 435 -17.97 0.75 3.68
C SER A 435 -16.74 1.51 4.14
N VAL A 436 -16.94 2.43 5.08
CA VAL A 436 -15.86 3.13 5.77
C VAL A 436 -15.84 2.64 7.20
N ILE A 437 -14.71 2.05 7.60
CA ILE A 437 -14.52 1.52 8.95
C ILE A 437 -13.52 2.36 9.71
N LEU A 438 -13.92 2.84 10.90
CA LEU A 438 -13.06 3.69 11.74
C LEU A 438 -12.17 2.85 12.66
N ALA A 439 -10.86 3.00 12.53
CA ALA A 439 -9.86 2.51 13.47
C ALA A 439 -9.16 3.66 14.19
N LYS A 440 -8.83 3.51 15.46
CA LYS A 440 -7.96 4.46 16.19
C LYS A 440 -7.04 3.60 17.04
N LEU A 441 -5.76 3.93 17.05
CA LEU A 441 -4.75 3.16 17.76
C LEU A 441 -4.34 3.99 18.97
N LYS A 442 -4.88 3.65 20.14
CA LYS A 442 -4.46 4.22 21.43
C LYS A 442 -4.49 3.14 22.51
N ASP A 443 -3.62 3.29 23.50
CA ASP A 443 -3.22 2.39 24.59
C ASP A 443 -4.36 1.67 25.36
N GLU A 444 -5.09 0.80 24.68
CA GLU A 444 -6.08 -0.09 25.28
C GLU A 444 -6.13 -1.40 24.49
N THR A 445 -5.72 -2.48 25.14
CA THR A 445 -5.56 -3.80 24.53
C THR A 445 -6.81 -4.31 23.78
N ASN A 446 -8.01 -4.06 24.30
CA ASN A 446 -9.26 -4.50 23.65
C ASN A 446 -9.64 -3.63 22.44
N TYR A 447 -9.43 -2.32 22.56
CA TYR A 447 -9.77 -1.36 21.52
C TYR A 447 -8.86 -1.56 20.29
N SER A 448 -7.54 -1.64 20.53
CA SER A 448 -6.54 -1.91 19.50
C SER A 448 -6.85 -3.19 18.72
N ALA A 449 -7.20 -4.26 19.43
CA ALA A 449 -7.59 -5.53 18.82
C ALA A 449 -8.82 -5.42 17.91
N ALA A 450 -9.92 -4.83 18.41
CA ALA A 450 -11.12 -4.63 17.61
C ALA A 450 -10.85 -3.81 16.35
N LYS A 451 -10.10 -2.72 16.48
CA LYS A 451 -9.79 -1.82 15.35
C LYS A 451 -8.87 -2.45 14.31
N MET A 452 -7.90 -3.25 14.74
CA MET A 452 -7.09 -4.06 13.82
C MET A 452 -7.89 -5.16 13.14
N GLY A 453 -8.84 -5.79 13.84
CA GLY A 453 -9.79 -6.73 13.23
C GLY A 453 -10.53 -6.15 12.03
N LEU A 454 -11.00 -4.91 12.19
CA LEU A 454 -11.75 -4.18 11.16
C LEU A 454 -10.94 -3.90 9.88
N VAL A 455 -9.61 -3.74 9.96
CA VAL A 455 -8.74 -3.59 8.79
C VAL A 455 -8.81 -4.84 7.90
N ALA A 456 -8.65 -6.02 8.49
CA ALA A 456 -8.71 -7.29 7.75
C ALA A 456 -10.11 -7.64 7.29
N PHE A 457 -11.12 -7.25 8.09
CA PHE A 457 -12.51 -7.35 7.69
C PHE A 457 -12.77 -6.56 6.40
N SER A 458 -12.38 -5.29 6.37
CA SER A 458 -12.52 -4.43 5.18
C SER A 458 -11.82 -5.02 3.96
N LYS A 459 -10.57 -5.49 4.12
CA LYS A 459 -9.82 -6.17 3.04
C LYS A 459 -10.54 -7.43 2.53
N THR A 460 -11.15 -8.20 3.41
CA THR A 460 -11.91 -9.41 3.02
C THR A 460 -13.17 -9.03 2.25
N ILE A 461 -13.94 -8.06 2.74
CA ILE A 461 -15.15 -7.58 2.05
C ILE A 461 -14.80 -6.96 0.70
N ALA A 462 -13.70 -6.20 0.61
CA ALA A 462 -13.23 -5.63 -0.65
C ALA A 462 -13.05 -6.70 -1.73
N ARG A 463 -12.55 -7.88 -1.36
CA ARG A 463 -12.34 -9.02 -2.26
C ARG A 463 -13.64 -9.76 -2.59
N GLU A 464 -14.45 -10.06 -1.58
CA GLU A 464 -15.75 -10.71 -1.76
C GLU A 464 -16.74 -9.85 -2.57
N GLY A 465 -16.61 -8.53 -2.41
CA GLY A 465 -17.47 -7.50 -2.98
C GLY A 465 -17.20 -7.19 -4.45
N VAL A 466 -16.04 -7.57 -5.01
CA VAL A 466 -15.67 -7.25 -6.41
C VAL A 466 -16.75 -7.72 -7.39
N LYS A 467 -17.25 -8.95 -7.23
CA LYS A 467 -18.30 -9.53 -8.09
C LYS A 467 -19.66 -8.80 -7.99
N TYR A 468 -19.84 -7.98 -6.96
CA TYR A 468 -21.06 -7.23 -6.69
C TYR A 468 -20.89 -5.71 -6.84
N ASN A 469 -19.71 -5.24 -7.30
CA ASN A 469 -19.35 -3.82 -7.32
C ASN A 469 -19.39 -3.15 -5.92
N ILE A 470 -19.04 -3.91 -4.88
CA ILE A 470 -18.96 -3.44 -3.49
C ILE A 470 -17.50 -3.12 -3.16
N LYS A 471 -17.27 -1.91 -2.69
CA LYS A 471 -16.00 -1.36 -2.22
C LYS A 471 -15.98 -1.32 -0.70
N SER A 472 -14.83 -1.59 -0.11
CA SER A 472 -14.67 -1.49 1.35
C SER A 472 -13.30 -0.94 1.65
N ASN A 473 -13.24 0.14 2.42
CA ASN A 473 -11.99 0.79 2.82
C ASN A 473 -12.00 1.07 4.32
N THR A 474 -10.82 1.11 4.91
CA THR A 474 -10.65 1.46 6.33
C THR A 474 -10.05 2.86 6.43
N ILE A 475 -10.53 3.65 7.37
CA ILE A 475 -9.88 4.92 7.73
C ILE A 475 -9.51 4.90 9.21
N VAL A 476 -8.43 5.59 9.53
CA VAL A 476 -7.83 5.64 10.85
C VAL A 476 -7.83 7.10 11.33
N PRO A 477 -8.99 7.65 11.78
CA PRO A 477 -9.04 9.06 12.11
C PRO A 477 -8.49 9.37 13.49
N LEU A 478 -7.72 10.45 13.59
CA LEU A 478 -7.49 11.16 14.85
C LEU A 478 -8.35 12.43 14.84
N ALA A 479 -9.38 12.46 15.68
CA ALA A 479 -10.32 13.56 15.83
C ALA A 479 -10.64 13.83 17.31
N ALA A 480 -10.98 15.08 17.62
CA ALA A 480 -11.49 15.52 18.90
C ALA A 480 -12.80 14.79 19.21
N SER A 481 -12.86 14.22 20.40
CA SER A 481 -13.97 13.46 20.93
C SER A 481 -13.85 13.45 22.45
N ALA A 482 -14.93 13.11 23.15
CA ALA A 482 -14.90 12.85 24.59
C ALA A 482 -13.77 11.86 24.99
N MET A 483 -13.33 11.00 24.06
CA MET A 483 -12.21 10.05 24.23
C MET A 483 -10.83 10.70 24.09
N THR A 484 -10.60 11.65 23.19
CA THR A 484 -9.29 12.31 23.06
C THR A 484 -9.09 13.39 24.11
N GLU A 485 -10.17 13.98 24.62
CA GLU A 485 -10.16 15.02 25.66
C GLU A 485 -9.48 14.59 26.96
N THR A 486 -9.54 13.29 27.29
CA THR A 486 -8.92 12.76 28.51
C THR A 486 -7.42 12.52 28.39
N VAL A 487 -6.84 12.65 27.19
CA VAL A 487 -5.45 12.23 26.95
C VAL A 487 -4.62 13.18 26.08
N LEU A 488 -5.24 14.07 25.31
CA LEU A 488 -4.54 15.10 24.54
C LEU A 488 -4.70 16.48 25.20
N PRO A 489 -3.69 17.36 25.14
CA PRO A 489 -3.81 18.71 25.64
C PRO A 489 -4.96 19.48 24.94
N PRO A 490 -5.65 20.40 25.65
CA PRO A 490 -6.73 21.22 25.09
C PRO A 490 -6.40 21.91 23.76
N ASP A 491 -5.15 22.36 23.59
CA ASP A 491 -4.73 23.06 22.36
C ASP A 491 -4.58 22.13 21.16
N MET A 492 -4.18 20.86 21.35
CA MET A 492 -4.17 19.86 20.27
C MET A 492 -5.60 19.49 19.83
N LEU A 493 -6.55 19.47 20.76
CA LEU A 493 -7.94 19.11 20.48
C LEU A 493 -8.64 20.15 19.60
N LYS A 494 -8.27 21.43 19.69
CA LYS A 494 -8.83 22.51 18.85
C LYS A 494 -8.59 22.30 17.34
N GLY A 495 -7.47 21.66 16.97
CA GLY A 495 -7.12 21.38 15.57
C GLY A 495 -7.71 20.08 15.00
N LEU A 496 -8.16 19.17 15.87
CA LEU A 496 -8.66 17.84 15.50
C LEU A 496 -10.16 17.83 15.19
N LYS A 497 -10.61 18.71 14.28
CA LYS A 497 -12.03 18.87 13.97
C LYS A 497 -12.61 17.66 13.21
N PRO A 498 -13.71 17.03 13.66
CA PRO A 498 -14.40 15.98 12.91
C PRO A 498 -14.79 16.38 11.48
N GLU A 499 -15.01 17.68 11.25
CA GLU A 499 -15.30 18.29 9.95
C GLU A 499 -14.17 18.09 8.94
N HIS A 500 -12.93 17.83 9.39
CA HIS A 500 -11.81 17.50 8.50
C HIS A 500 -11.84 16.03 8.05
N ILE A 501 -12.65 15.17 8.64
CA ILE A 501 -12.70 13.74 8.32
C ILE A 501 -13.82 13.42 7.33
N ALA A 502 -15.01 14.00 7.53
CA ALA A 502 -16.20 13.75 6.70
C ALA A 502 -15.98 13.91 5.18
N PRO A 503 -15.23 14.92 4.70
CA PRO A 503 -14.97 15.08 3.27
C PRO A 503 -14.25 13.88 2.64
N PHE A 504 -13.30 13.26 3.35
CA PHE A 504 -12.57 12.09 2.86
C PHE A 504 -13.48 10.85 2.76
N VAL A 505 -14.37 10.66 3.75
CA VAL A 505 -15.42 9.64 3.70
C VAL A 505 -16.33 9.86 2.49
N GLY A 506 -16.64 11.12 2.18
CA GLY A 506 -17.30 11.51 0.95
C GLY A 506 -16.57 11.04 -0.30
N VAL A 507 -15.26 11.32 -0.43
CA VAL A 507 -14.45 10.84 -1.57
C VAL A 507 -14.58 9.33 -1.76
N LEU A 508 -14.45 8.54 -0.69
CA LEU A 508 -14.52 7.08 -0.77
C LEU A 508 -15.91 6.54 -1.17
N THR A 509 -16.97 7.32 -1.03
CA THR A 509 -18.38 6.85 -1.14
C THR A 509 -19.15 7.48 -2.31
N ALA A 510 -18.62 8.55 -2.91
CA ALA A 510 -19.23 9.24 -4.04
C ALA A 510 -19.39 8.32 -5.26
N LYS A 511 -20.42 8.57 -6.08
CA LYS A 511 -20.69 7.72 -7.26
C LYS A 511 -19.59 7.79 -8.32
N ASN A 512 -19.03 8.98 -8.50
CA ASN A 512 -17.90 9.30 -9.36
C ASN A 512 -16.59 9.47 -8.57
N GLY A 513 -16.52 8.90 -7.36
CA GLY A 513 -15.30 8.86 -6.55
C GLY A 513 -14.23 7.93 -7.14
N PRO A 514 -13.00 7.92 -6.56
CA PRO A 514 -11.91 7.08 -7.03
C PRO A 514 -12.27 5.60 -6.99
N ASP A 515 -11.70 4.83 -7.92
CA ASP A 515 -11.88 3.38 -7.95
C ASP A 515 -10.96 2.68 -6.94
N VAL A 516 -11.35 2.76 -5.67
CA VAL A 516 -10.53 2.33 -4.54
C VAL A 516 -11.26 1.35 -3.62
N THR A 517 -10.62 0.22 -3.32
CA THR A 517 -11.15 -0.81 -2.43
C THR A 517 -10.02 -1.57 -1.74
N GLY A 518 -10.23 -2.05 -0.51
CA GLY A 518 -9.28 -2.81 0.30
C GLY A 518 -8.12 -1.99 0.88
N ARG A 519 -8.17 -0.66 0.76
CA ARG A 519 -7.11 0.26 1.20
C ARG A 519 -7.37 0.79 2.60
N THR A 520 -6.32 1.30 3.24
CA THR A 520 -6.38 1.83 4.61
C THR A 520 -5.75 3.22 4.64
N PHE A 521 -6.43 4.19 5.24
CA PHE A 521 -6.01 5.59 5.23
C PHE A 521 -5.89 6.16 6.64
N GLU A 522 -4.83 6.91 6.94
CA GLU A 522 -4.69 7.68 8.19
C GLU A 522 -5.07 9.14 7.94
N LEU A 523 -5.96 9.67 8.79
CA LEU A 523 -6.57 10.99 8.61
C LEU A 523 -6.55 11.78 9.91
N ALA A 524 -6.04 13.00 9.91
CA ALA A 524 -6.07 13.83 11.11
C ALA A 524 -5.80 15.29 10.81
N ALA A 525 -6.58 16.21 11.40
CA ALA A 525 -6.32 17.64 11.31
C ALA A 525 -5.97 18.14 9.89
N GLY A 526 -6.68 17.70 8.85
CA GLY A 526 -6.42 18.10 7.45
C GLY A 526 -5.26 17.36 6.75
N PHE A 527 -4.59 16.44 7.43
CA PHE A 527 -3.64 15.49 6.83
C PHE A 527 -4.35 14.21 6.39
N TYR A 528 -4.05 13.75 5.18
CA TYR A 528 -4.60 12.54 4.57
C TYR A 528 -3.51 11.69 3.95
N SER A 529 -3.37 10.45 4.39
CA SER A 529 -2.35 9.54 3.87
C SER A 529 -2.88 8.12 3.76
N GLU A 530 -2.30 7.35 2.86
CA GLU A 530 -2.50 5.91 2.80
C GLU A 530 -1.44 5.14 3.58
N ILE A 531 -1.85 4.04 4.20
CA ILE A 531 -0.98 3.05 4.86
C ILE A 531 -1.11 1.66 4.22
N ARG A 532 0.02 0.96 4.11
CA ARG A 532 0.09 -0.43 3.63
C ARG A 532 1.08 -1.26 4.44
N TRP A 533 0.99 -2.58 4.30
CA TRP A 533 1.99 -3.49 4.84
C TRP A 533 3.25 -3.46 3.97
N GLU A 534 4.40 -3.34 4.63
CA GLU A 534 5.72 -3.54 4.05
C GLU A 534 6.33 -4.78 4.73
N ARG A 535 6.71 -5.75 3.91
CA ARG A 535 7.37 -6.99 4.34
C ARG A 535 8.85 -6.85 4.03
N SER A 536 9.70 -7.05 5.02
CA SER A 536 11.15 -7.18 4.81
C SER A 536 11.44 -8.26 3.77
N ARG A 537 12.62 -8.20 3.16
CA ARG A 537 13.08 -9.27 2.24
C ARG A 537 13.06 -10.66 2.90
N GLY A 538 13.20 -10.67 4.23
CA GLY A 538 13.30 -11.87 5.03
C GLY A 538 14.60 -12.64 4.79
N SER A 539 14.73 -13.74 5.51
CA SER A 539 15.85 -14.66 5.34
C SER A 539 15.34 -16.08 5.18
N CYS A 540 15.93 -16.80 4.22
CA CYS A 540 15.80 -18.24 4.13
C CYS A 540 16.77 -18.86 5.14
N GLN A 541 16.21 -19.44 6.19
CA GLN A 541 16.93 -19.91 7.36
C GLN A 541 17.15 -21.43 7.39
N ILE A 542 16.85 -22.15 6.30
CA ILE A 542 16.96 -23.62 6.24
C ILE A 542 17.79 -24.09 5.05
N SER A 543 18.69 -25.03 5.31
CA SER A 543 19.27 -25.94 4.33
C SER A 543 18.41 -27.20 4.16
N LEU A 544 17.60 -27.27 3.11
CA LEU A 544 16.84 -28.48 2.74
C LEU A 544 17.73 -29.58 2.11
N ALA A 545 19.04 -29.34 1.90
CA ALA A 545 19.97 -30.31 1.31
C ALA A 545 20.05 -31.63 2.13
N ASN A 546 19.99 -31.54 3.46
CA ASN A 546 20.06 -32.71 4.35
C ASN A 546 18.76 -33.53 4.41
N ILE A 547 17.62 -32.94 4.07
CA ILE A 547 16.31 -33.60 4.19
C ILE A 547 16.07 -34.55 3.00
N LEU A 548 16.53 -34.20 1.79
CA LEU A 548 16.43 -35.07 0.62
C LEU A 548 17.36 -36.30 0.70
N GLN A 549 18.57 -36.13 1.25
CA GLN A 549 19.53 -37.22 1.41
C GLN A 549 19.02 -38.29 2.41
N THR A 550 18.35 -37.85 3.48
CA THR A 550 17.76 -38.73 4.49
C THR A 550 16.58 -39.54 3.94
N LYS A 551 15.76 -38.98 3.03
CA LYS A 551 14.64 -39.68 2.38
C LYS A 551 15.12 -40.83 1.47
N ILE A 552 16.21 -40.62 0.73
CA ILE A 552 16.81 -41.63 -0.16
C ILE A 552 17.49 -42.75 0.64
N ILE A 553 18.09 -42.44 1.78
CA ILE A 553 18.88 -43.40 2.57
C ILE A 553 18.01 -44.21 3.56
N THR A 554 16.98 -43.61 4.15
CA THR A 554 16.27 -44.21 5.31
C THR A 554 14.83 -44.65 5.04
N GLY A 555 14.23 -44.25 3.92
CA GLY A 555 12.82 -44.55 3.62
C GLY A 555 11.80 -43.91 4.58
N ALA A 556 12.23 -43.03 5.48
CA ALA A 556 11.36 -42.37 6.44
C ALA A 556 10.60 -41.18 5.82
N ASN A 557 9.33 -41.03 6.18
CA ASN A 557 8.54 -39.81 5.95
C ASN A 557 9.28 -38.58 6.50
N TRP A 558 8.94 -37.37 6.01
CA TRP A 558 9.46 -36.02 6.34
C TRP A 558 9.48 -35.62 7.84
N ARG A 559 9.78 -36.54 8.76
CA ARG A 559 9.58 -36.45 10.21
C ARG A 559 10.79 -35.93 10.98
N THR A 560 11.87 -35.57 10.31
CA THR A 560 13.02 -34.93 10.94
C THR A 560 13.41 -33.73 10.09
N GLY A 561 13.01 -32.53 10.51
CA GLY A 561 13.57 -31.29 9.98
C GLY A 561 15.09 -31.31 10.08
N ASP A 562 15.75 -30.44 9.30
CA ASP A 562 17.19 -30.19 9.41
C ASP A 562 17.54 -29.93 10.89
N GLU A 563 18.29 -30.83 11.52
CA GLU A 563 18.66 -30.73 12.95
C GLU A 563 19.46 -29.46 13.24
N THR A 564 20.05 -28.85 12.21
CA THR A 564 20.77 -27.58 12.34
C THR A 564 19.83 -26.38 12.35
N PHE A 565 18.55 -26.50 11.97
CA PHE A 565 17.59 -25.41 12.07
C PHE A 565 17.01 -25.31 13.48
N THR A 566 17.71 -24.57 14.34
CA THR A 566 17.35 -24.37 15.75
C THR A 566 17.02 -22.89 16.02
N PRO A 567 16.42 -22.53 17.17
CA PRO A 567 16.31 -21.13 17.57
C PRO A 567 17.64 -20.36 17.54
N SER A 568 18.77 -21.05 17.81
CA SER A 568 20.10 -20.43 17.74
C SER A 568 20.53 -20.13 16.31
N ALA A 569 20.06 -20.91 15.33
CA ALA A 569 20.26 -20.62 13.91
C ALA A 569 19.43 -19.43 13.44
N VAL A 570 18.17 -19.36 13.90
CA VAL A 570 17.28 -18.23 13.65
C VAL A 570 17.92 -16.93 14.16
N ALA A 571 18.43 -16.96 15.40
CA ALA A 571 19.12 -15.83 16.02
C ALA A 571 20.34 -15.35 15.21
N ALA A 572 21.11 -16.29 14.66
CA ALA A 572 22.31 -15.98 13.88
C ALA A 572 22.02 -15.17 12.60
N LYS A 573 20.79 -15.27 12.09
CA LYS A 573 20.33 -14.57 10.88
C LYS A 573 19.24 -13.53 11.16
N TRP A 574 18.98 -13.19 12.42
CA TRP A 574 17.81 -12.38 12.75
C TRP A 574 17.86 -10.97 12.14
N ALA A 575 19.05 -10.38 12.04
CA ALA A 575 19.25 -9.10 11.36
C ALA A 575 18.80 -9.12 9.88
N GLU A 576 18.94 -10.25 9.19
CA GLU A 576 18.46 -10.41 7.81
C GLU A 576 16.92 -10.49 7.75
N VAL A 577 16.29 -11.14 8.75
CA VAL A 577 14.82 -11.23 8.88
C VAL A 577 14.19 -9.85 9.06
N GLN A 578 14.94 -8.89 9.61
CA GLN A 578 14.52 -7.51 9.87
C GLN A 578 15.05 -6.51 8.82
N ASN A 579 15.66 -6.98 7.72
CA ASN A 579 16.22 -6.09 6.70
C ASN A 579 15.16 -5.57 5.71
N PHE A 580 15.01 -4.26 5.65
CA PHE A 580 14.08 -3.52 4.77
C PHE A 580 14.76 -2.76 3.61
N ASP A 581 16.01 -3.07 3.26
CA ASP A 581 16.73 -2.39 2.16
C ASP A 581 16.13 -2.72 0.78
N ASN A 582 15.47 -3.89 0.64
CA ASN A 582 14.72 -4.29 -0.55
C ASN A 582 13.42 -5.00 -0.15
N PRO A 583 12.43 -4.25 0.34
CA PRO A 583 11.22 -4.80 0.89
C PRO A 583 10.22 -5.20 -0.20
N GLU A 584 9.26 -6.02 0.17
CA GLU A 584 8.12 -6.42 -0.63
C GLU A 584 6.83 -5.76 -0.10
N TYR A 585 5.84 -5.61 -0.99
CA TYR A 585 4.55 -5.00 -0.66
C TYR A 585 3.38 -5.95 -0.98
N PRO A 586 3.31 -7.11 -0.31
CA PRO A 586 2.27 -8.10 -0.58
C PRO A 586 0.88 -7.52 -0.32
N ALA A 587 -0.01 -7.70 -1.29
CA ALA A 587 -1.42 -7.37 -1.17
C ALA A 587 -2.25 -8.59 -0.76
N ASN A 588 -1.78 -9.81 -1.09
CA ASN A 588 -2.45 -11.09 -0.90
C ASN A 588 -1.59 -12.06 -0.06
N SER A 589 -2.23 -13.05 0.56
CA SER A 589 -1.52 -14.14 1.26
C SER A 589 -0.83 -15.12 0.31
N GLU A 590 -1.01 -14.99 -1.00
CA GLU A 590 -0.34 -15.79 -2.03
C GLU A 590 0.83 -15.03 -2.68
N ASP A 591 1.00 -13.73 -2.38
CA ASP A 591 2.04 -12.90 -2.98
C ASP A 591 3.43 -13.24 -2.41
N GLY A 592 4.40 -13.35 -3.33
CA GLY A 592 5.80 -13.65 -3.06
C GLY A 592 6.28 -14.92 -3.77
N ASP A 593 7.59 -15.10 -3.85
CA ASP A 593 8.20 -16.24 -4.53
C ASP A 593 8.37 -17.45 -3.58
N ILE A 594 7.25 -18.00 -3.09
CA ILE A 594 7.26 -19.17 -2.22
C ILE A 594 8.01 -20.36 -2.87
N PRO A 595 7.78 -20.70 -4.16
CA PRO A 595 8.51 -21.77 -4.81
C PRO A 595 10.02 -21.52 -4.90
N GLY A 596 10.45 -20.29 -5.24
CA GLY A 596 11.86 -19.93 -5.30
C GLY A 596 12.53 -19.94 -3.93
N ILE A 597 11.85 -19.50 -2.87
CA ILE A 597 12.33 -19.61 -1.48
C ILE A 597 12.51 -21.08 -1.08
N LEU A 598 11.54 -21.94 -1.43
CA LEU A 598 11.63 -23.39 -1.19
C LEU A 598 12.69 -24.08 -2.06
N LEU A 599 13.02 -23.52 -3.23
CA LEU A 599 14.10 -24.02 -4.09
C LEU A 599 15.46 -23.60 -3.54
N GLN A 600 15.61 -22.33 -3.16
CA GLN A 600 16.85 -21.77 -2.64
C GLN A 600 17.28 -22.51 -1.37
N SER A 601 16.35 -22.78 -0.47
CA SER A 601 16.61 -23.56 0.76
C SER A 601 17.24 -24.93 0.47
N LYS A 602 16.91 -25.60 -0.65
CA LYS A 602 17.52 -26.91 -1.03
C LYS A 602 19.02 -26.84 -1.30
N SER A 603 19.56 -25.66 -1.54
CA SER A 603 20.96 -25.45 -1.93
C SER A 603 21.83 -24.82 -0.83
N LEU A 604 21.25 -24.50 0.34
CA LEU A 604 21.99 -23.84 1.41
C LEU A 604 22.88 -24.83 2.20
N PRO A 605 23.99 -24.37 2.82
CA PRO A 605 24.79 -25.16 3.74
C PRO A 605 24.11 -25.30 5.13
N PRO A 606 24.56 -26.23 5.99
CA PRO A 606 24.05 -26.37 7.36
C PRO A 606 24.01 -25.04 8.12
N ASN A 607 22.98 -24.83 8.94
CA ASN A 607 22.73 -23.50 9.52
C ASN A 607 23.76 -23.16 10.61
N LYS A 608 24.32 -21.95 10.53
CA LYS A 608 25.24 -21.40 11.54
C LYS A 608 24.50 -21.18 12.86
N GLN A 609 25.07 -21.64 13.97
CA GLN A 609 24.53 -21.44 15.32
C GLN A 609 25.20 -20.24 16.00
N ILE A 610 24.46 -19.51 16.84
CA ILE A 610 25.08 -18.62 17.83
C ILE A 610 25.66 -19.43 19.01
N SER A 611 26.63 -18.83 19.71
CA SER A 611 27.22 -19.39 20.93
C SER A 611 27.16 -18.35 22.06
N PRO A 612 26.65 -18.69 23.27
CA PRO A 612 26.11 -20.00 23.64
C PRO A 612 24.76 -20.31 22.93
N PRO A 613 24.38 -21.60 22.79
CA PRO A 613 23.11 -21.97 22.18
C PRO A 613 21.93 -21.53 23.06
N ILE A 614 20.81 -21.21 22.40
CA ILE A 614 19.55 -20.89 23.06
C ILE A 614 18.99 -22.15 23.73
N GLY A 615 18.66 -22.03 25.01
CA GLY A 615 18.06 -23.08 25.82
C GLY A 615 16.97 -22.54 26.74
N PHE A 616 16.11 -23.44 27.22
CA PHE A 616 14.95 -23.14 28.07
C PHE A 616 14.99 -23.88 29.41
N LYS A 617 16.17 -24.37 29.81
CA LYS A 617 16.35 -25.06 31.09
C LYS A 617 15.84 -24.21 32.26
N GLY A 618 14.96 -24.78 33.08
CA GLY A 618 14.35 -24.10 34.22
C GLY A 618 13.27 -23.07 33.88
N LYS A 619 12.93 -22.91 32.59
CA LYS A 619 11.81 -22.07 32.16
C LYS A 619 10.56 -22.94 31.99
N THR A 620 9.40 -22.36 32.30
CA THR A 620 8.09 -23.01 32.17
C THR A 620 7.33 -22.35 31.03
N VAL A 621 6.87 -23.16 30.08
CA VAL A 621 6.26 -22.73 28.81
C VAL A 621 4.84 -23.27 28.75
N ILE A 622 3.86 -22.36 28.68
CA ILE A 622 2.47 -22.72 28.37
C ILE A 622 2.25 -22.65 26.87
N ILE A 623 1.68 -23.70 26.29
CA ILE A 623 1.34 -23.78 24.88
C ILE A 623 -0.13 -24.19 24.75
N THR A 624 -0.94 -23.31 24.16
CA THR A 624 -2.37 -23.58 23.94
C THR A 624 -2.63 -24.20 22.57
N GLY A 625 -3.60 -25.12 22.48
CA GLY A 625 -3.86 -25.91 21.28
C GLY A 625 -2.67 -26.80 20.89
N ALA A 626 -2.07 -27.45 21.90
CA ALA A 626 -0.81 -28.17 21.80
C ALA A 626 -0.96 -29.68 21.57
N GLY A 627 -2.19 -30.21 21.48
CA GLY A 627 -2.44 -31.64 21.29
C GLY A 627 -2.11 -32.15 19.88
N ALA A 628 -1.95 -31.26 18.89
CA ALA A 628 -1.61 -31.60 17.51
C ALA A 628 -0.95 -30.42 16.75
N GLY A 629 -0.54 -30.67 15.50
CA GLY A 629 -0.10 -29.62 14.56
C GLY A 629 1.05 -28.74 15.08
N LEU A 630 0.94 -27.43 14.84
CA LEU A 630 1.94 -26.43 15.27
C LEU A 630 2.20 -26.46 16.77
N GLY A 631 1.13 -26.52 17.58
CA GLY A 631 1.27 -26.52 19.04
C GLY A 631 2.03 -27.73 19.57
N ARG A 632 1.80 -28.91 18.98
CA ARG A 632 2.60 -30.12 19.26
C ARG A 632 4.08 -29.92 18.89
N THR A 633 4.35 -29.40 17.69
CA THR A 633 5.74 -29.11 17.26
C THR A 633 6.44 -28.15 18.22
N TYR A 634 5.75 -27.10 18.68
CA TYR A 634 6.29 -26.18 19.68
C TYR A 634 6.60 -26.91 20.99
N ALA A 635 5.67 -27.73 21.50
CA ALA A 635 5.85 -28.48 22.75
C ALA A 635 7.09 -29.39 22.70
N LEU A 636 7.26 -30.14 21.62
CA LEU A 636 8.43 -31.01 21.44
C LEU A 636 9.73 -30.22 21.34
N MET A 637 9.74 -29.10 20.63
CA MET A 637 10.93 -28.24 20.53
C MET A 637 11.31 -27.68 21.90
N PHE A 638 10.37 -27.06 22.63
CA PHE A 638 10.65 -26.51 23.97
C PHE A 638 11.09 -27.60 24.96
N GLY A 639 10.49 -28.79 24.88
CA GLY A 639 10.91 -29.96 25.65
C GLY A 639 12.37 -30.36 25.40
N LYS A 640 12.76 -30.48 24.13
CA LYS A 640 14.16 -30.77 23.72
C LYS A 640 15.15 -29.69 24.18
N LEU A 641 14.70 -28.44 24.32
CA LEU A 641 15.51 -27.32 24.81
C LEU A 641 15.53 -27.23 26.35
N GLY A 642 14.94 -28.19 27.06
CA GLY A 642 14.97 -28.33 28.52
C GLY A 642 13.87 -27.57 29.28
N ALA A 643 12.81 -27.13 28.60
CA ALA A 643 11.69 -26.46 29.24
C ALA A 643 10.79 -27.43 30.03
N ASN A 644 10.11 -26.89 31.05
CA ASN A 644 8.91 -27.51 31.61
C ASN A 644 7.71 -27.09 30.76
N VAL A 645 7.03 -28.03 30.09
CA VAL A 645 6.01 -27.73 29.09
C VAL A 645 4.60 -28.01 29.64
N VAL A 646 3.73 -27.01 29.57
CA VAL A 646 2.30 -27.15 29.88
C VAL A 646 1.56 -27.29 28.56
N VAL A 647 1.10 -28.51 28.29
CA VAL A 647 0.40 -28.89 27.06
C VAL A 647 -1.09 -28.70 27.28
N ASN A 648 -1.64 -27.56 26.83
CA ASN A 648 -3.08 -27.32 26.87
C ASN A 648 -3.74 -27.71 25.54
N ASP A 649 -4.81 -28.51 25.62
CA ASP A 649 -5.69 -28.83 24.50
C ASP A 649 -7.09 -29.22 25.00
N VAL A 650 -8.10 -29.14 24.13
CA VAL A 650 -9.44 -29.65 24.45
C VAL A 650 -9.51 -31.18 24.30
N SER A 651 -8.60 -31.77 23.51
CA SER A 651 -8.47 -33.21 23.34
C SER A 651 -7.61 -33.80 24.46
N GLU A 652 -8.22 -34.59 25.34
CA GLU A 652 -7.50 -35.33 26.38
C GLU A 652 -6.45 -36.27 25.77
N ALA A 653 -6.84 -37.06 24.77
CA ALA A 653 -5.95 -37.99 24.10
C ALA A 653 -4.79 -37.26 23.40
N GLY A 654 -5.06 -36.14 22.74
CA GLY A 654 -4.04 -35.31 22.09
C GLY A 654 -3.05 -34.75 23.10
N ALA A 655 -3.53 -34.11 24.17
CA ALA A 655 -2.67 -33.55 25.21
C ALA A 655 -1.82 -34.63 25.91
N ALA A 656 -2.41 -35.77 26.26
CA ALA A 656 -1.70 -36.87 26.91
C ALA A 656 -0.61 -37.47 26.01
N SER A 657 -0.89 -37.64 24.71
CA SER A 657 0.09 -38.12 23.73
C SER A 657 1.29 -37.19 23.65
N VAL A 658 1.07 -35.88 23.54
CA VAL A 658 2.15 -34.90 23.42
C VAL A 658 2.97 -34.80 24.71
N VAL A 659 2.36 -34.89 25.89
CA VAL A 659 3.10 -34.96 27.17
C VAL A 659 4.06 -36.14 27.19
N LYS A 660 3.61 -37.32 26.75
CA LYS A 660 4.47 -38.52 26.68
C LYS A 660 5.66 -38.27 25.75
N GLU A 661 5.42 -37.73 24.56
CA GLU A 661 6.48 -37.45 23.60
C GLU A 661 7.49 -36.39 24.10
N VAL A 662 7.02 -35.36 24.82
CA VAL A 662 7.93 -34.37 25.45
C VAL A 662 8.83 -35.02 26.49
N LYS A 663 8.28 -35.93 27.31
CA LYS A 663 9.04 -36.67 28.32
C LYS A 663 10.05 -37.64 27.71
N GLU A 664 9.66 -38.33 26.63
CA GLU A 664 10.57 -39.17 25.85
C GLU A 664 11.69 -38.37 25.19
N ALA A 665 11.43 -37.11 24.84
CA ALA A 665 12.43 -36.18 24.30
C ALA A 665 13.34 -35.53 25.37
N GLY A 666 13.20 -35.90 26.65
CA GLY A 666 14.05 -35.44 27.75
C GLY A 666 13.61 -34.13 28.42
N GLY A 667 12.43 -33.59 28.08
CA GLY A 667 11.80 -32.47 28.80
C GLY A 667 10.85 -32.97 29.90
N ASP A 668 10.31 -32.05 30.70
CA ASP A 668 9.19 -32.37 31.60
C ASP A 668 7.90 -31.72 31.09
N ALA A 669 6.75 -32.35 31.35
CA ALA A 669 5.47 -31.86 30.84
C ALA A 669 4.25 -32.29 31.67
N VAL A 670 3.23 -31.44 31.65
CA VAL A 670 1.91 -31.69 32.23
C VAL A 670 0.80 -31.35 31.23
N ALA A 671 -0.25 -32.18 31.18
CA ALA A 671 -1.43 -31.92 30.36
C ALA A 671 -2.43 -31.04 31.13
N VAL A 672 -3.07 -30.12 30.42
CA VAL A 672 -4.23 -29.35 30.92
C VAL A 672 -5.36 -29.44 29.90
N VAL A 673 -6.34 -30.30 30.20
CA VAL A 673 -7.45 -30.58 29.30
C VAL A 673 -8.61 -29.66 29.60
N CYS A 674 -8.66 -28.51 28.92
CA CYS A 674 -9.71 -27.51 29.10
C CYS A 674 -9.71 -26.52 27.91
N SER A 675 -10.73 -25.67 27.83
CA SER A 675 -10.71 -24.57 26.85
C SER A 675 -9.59 -23.58 27.19
N ALA A 676 -8.96 -22.97 26.19
CA ALA A 676 -7.99 -21.89 26.40
C ALA A 676 -8.62 -20.63 27.03
N GLU A 677 -9.96 -20.53 27.02
CA GLU A 677 -10.73 -19.50 27.76
C GLU A 677 -10.58 -19.65 29.28
N GLU A 678 -10.19 -20.83 29.76
CA GLU A 678 -9.98 -21.14 31.17
C GLU A 678 -8.52 -20.85 31.59
N GLY A 679 -8.00 -19.69 31.18
CA GLY A 679 -6.60 -19.30 31.38
C GLY A 679 -6.12 -19.38 32.84
N GLU A 680 -6.99 -19.07 33.81
CA GLU A 680 -6.68 -19.18 35.25
C GLU A 680 -6.46 -20.65 35.67
N THR A 681 -7.25 -21.58 35.15
CA THR A 681 -7.09 -23.03 35.37
C THR A 681 -5.76 -23.50 34.81
N ILE A 682 -5.41 -23.08 33.59
CA ILE A 682 -4.15 -23.44 32.92
C ILE A 682 -2.95 -22.93 33.70
N VAL A 683 -2.96 -21.65 34.08
CA VAL A 683 -1.86 -21.02 34.83
C VAL A 683 -1.74 -21.63 36.22
N LYS A 684 -2.85 -21.87 36.92
CA LYS A 684 -2.82 -22.56 38.22
C LYS A 684 -2.15 -23.92 38.10
N ARG A 685 -2.55 -24.73 37.10
CA ARG A 685 -1.95 -26.05 36.89
C ARG A 685 -0.46 -25.97 36.54
N ALA A 686 -0.03 -24.94 35.81
CA ALA A 686 1.38 -24.69 35.53
C ALA A 686 2.17 -24.39 36.82
N ILE A 687 1.62 -23.55 37.71
CA ILE A 687 2.22 -23.22 39.01
C ILE A 687 2.26 -24.46 39.91
N ASP A 688 1.17 -25.22 40.00
CA ASP A 688 1.10 -26.43 40.83
C ASP A 688 2.14 -27.48 40.40
N ALA A 689 2.41 -27.59 39.10
CA ALA A 689 3.36 -28.55 38.56
C ALA A 689 4.82 -28.06 38.60
N PHE A 690 5.06 -26.78 38.28
CA PHE A 690 6.40 -26.27 37.97
C PHE A 690 6.78 -24.98 38.71
N GLY A 691 5.93 -24.52 39.65
CA GLY A 691 6.19 -23.38 40.54
C GLY A 691 5.98 -21.99 39.94
N THR A 692 6.12 -21.81 38.63
CA THR A 692 5.93 -20.51 37.95
C THR A 692 5.70 -20.68 36.44
N VAL A 693 5.49 -19.56 35.74
CA VAL A 693 5.35 -19.45 34.27
C VAL A 693 6.34 -18.42 33.75
N HIS A 694 7.00 -18.71 32.62
CA HIS A 694 7.98 -17.81 31.99
C HIS A 694 7.58 -17.41 30.56
N VAL A 695 6.94 -18.32 29.83
CA VAL A 695 6.60 -18.15 28.42
C VAL A 695 5.15 -18.57 28.18
N LEU A 696 4.41 -17.79 27.38
CA LEU A 696 3.11 -18.15 26.84
C LEU A 696 3.15 -18.17 25.31
N ILE A 697 2.90 -19.33 24.71
CA ILE A 697 2.65 -19.49 23.29
C ILE A 697 1.13 -19.60 23.09
N ALA A 698 0.50 -18.48 22.75
CA ALA A 698 -0.93 -18.38 22.50
C ALA A 698 -1.24 -18.82 21.06
N ASN A 699 -1.33 -20.14 20.87
CA ASN A 699 -1.48 -20.79 19.57
C ASN A 699 -2.90 -21.32 19.29
N ALA A 700 -3.70 -21.58 20.33
CA ALA A 700 -5.05 -22.11 20.16
C ALA A 700 -5.87 -21.29 19.14
N GLY A 701 -6.51 -22.02 18.23
CA GLY A 701 -7.41 -21.47 17.22
C GLY A 701 -8.27 -22.60 16.64
N ILE A 702 -9.52 -22.29 16.35
CA ILE A 702 -10.48 -23.24 15.76
C ILE A 702 -10.86 -22.70 14.37
N LEU A 703 -10.70 -23.52 13.32
CA LEU A 703 -11.30 -23.23 12.01
C LEU A 703 -12.75 -23.70 12.00
N ARG A 704 -13.66 -22.79 11.62
CA ARG A 704 -15.02 -23.13 11.18
C ARG A 704 -15.26 -22.38 9.87
N ASP A 705 -14.72 -22.91 8.78
CA ASP A 705 -14.96 -22.37 7.45
C ASP A 705 -16.45 -22.45 7.13
N LYS A 706 -17.07 -21.29 7.00
CA LYS A 706 -18.44 -21.14 6.53
C LYS A 706 -18.45 -19.90 5.66
N ALA A 707 -19.10 -19.98 4.50
CA ALA A 707 -19.38 -18.80 3.67
C ALA A 707 -19.96 -17.68 4.55
N PHE A 708 -19.62 -16.43 4.22
CA PHE A 708 -19.90 -15.26 5.03
C PHE A 708 -21.31 -15.22 5.67
N VAL A 709 -22.33 -15.71 4.95
CA VAL A 709 -23.73 -15.79 5.38
C VAL A 709 -24.02 -16.74 6.56
N ASN A 710 -23.10 -17.62 6.97
CA ASN A 710 -23.40 -18.75 7.89
C ASN A 710 -22.54 -18.80 9.20
N MET A 711 -21.85 -17.72 9.59
CA MET A 711 -20.86 -17.70 10.72
C MET A 711 -21.43 -17.51 12.16
N ASP A 712 -20.74 -18.02 13.21
CA ASP A 712 -21.08 -17.92 14.66
C ASP A 712 -20.11 -17.06 15.54
N GLU A 713 -20.46 -16.85 16.83
CA GLU A 713 -20.04 -15.72 17.71
C GLU A 713 -18.84 -15.93 18.67
N LYS A 714 -18.27 -17.12 18.89
CA LYS A 714 -17.43 -17.41 20.10
C LYS A 714 -15.89 -17.49 19.91
N MET A 715 -15.29 -16.78 18.94
CA MET A 715 -13.92 -17.11 18.48
C MET A 715 -12.75 -16.29 19.07
N TRP A 716 -13.02 -15.32 19.96
CA TRP A 716 -12.03 -14.32 20.42
C TRP A 716 -11.42 -14.58 21.81
N ASP A 717 -12.13 -15.29 22.69
CA ASP A 717 -11.86 -15.26 24.15
C ASP A 717 -10.62 -16.05 24.60
N GLN A 718 -10.12 -16.96 23.77
CA GLN A 718 -9.06 -17.92 24.12
C GLN A 718 -7.68 -17.28 24.38
N VAL A 719 -7.24 -16.34 23.52
CA VAL A 719 -5.89 -15.72 23.62
C VAL A 719 -5.82 -14.75 24.79
N ILE A 720 -6.88 -13.97 25.01
CA ILE A 720 -6.95 -12.95 26.06
C ILE A 720 -6.89 -13.59 27.45
N ALA A 721 -7.65 -14.67 27.66
CA ALA A 721 -7.77 -15.30 28.97
C ALA A 721 -6.42 -15.80 29.50
N CYS A 722 -5.64 -16.49 28.67
CA CYS A 722 -4.33 -17.02 29.04
C CYS A 722 -3.30 -15.92 29.30
N ALA A 723 -3.23 -14.90 28.42
CA ALA A 723 -2.30 -13.79 28.60
C ALA A 723 -2.60 -13.01 29.90
N ARG A 724 -3.89 -12.75 30.18
CA ARG A 724 -4.33 -12.11 31.42
C ARG A 724 -3.94 -12.91 32.66
N ALA A 725 -4.11 -14.23 32.63
CA ALA A 725 -3.75 -15.08 33.76
C ALA A 725 -2.23 -15.13 34.01
N CYS A 726 -1.40 -15.07 32.96
CA CYS A 726 0.06 -15.02 33.10
C CYS A 726 0.58 -13.65 33.56
N TRP A 727 -0.13 -12.58 33.24
CA TRP A 727 0.35 -11.20 33.38
C TRP A 727 0.85 -10.82 34.78
N PRO A 728 0.13 -11.10 35.89
CA PRO A 728 0.60 -10.74 37.23
C PRO A 728 1.90 -11.46 37.63
N ILE A 729 2.09 -12.68 37.14
CA ILE A 729 3.31 -13.47 37.39
C ILE A 729 4.48 -12.81 36.68
N PHE A 730 4.32 -12.47 35.40
CA PHE A 730 5.34 -11.83 34.59
C PHE A 730 5.74 -10.46 35.15
N GLN A 731 4.76 -9.66 35.60
CA GLN A 731 5.03 -8.36 36.23
C GLN A 731 5.83 -8.50 37.53
N LYS A 732 5.46 -9.47 38.39
CA LYS A 732 6.14 -9.72 39.67
C LYS A 732 7.59 -10.18 39.46
N GLN A 733 7.83 -11.04 38.47
CA GLN A 733 9.16 -11.58 38.20
C GLN A 733 10.02 -10.69 37.28
N LYS A 734 9.45 -9.60 36.75
CA LYS A 734 10.11 -8.69 35.79
C LYS A 734 10.66 -9.40 34.55
N TYR A 735 9.97 -10.46 34.13
CA TYR A 735 10.32 -11.26 32.97
C TYR A 735 9.06 -11.92 32.41
N GLY A 736 8.88 -11.88 31.11
CA GLY A 736 7.85 -12.66 30.42
C GLY A 736 8.07 -12.64 28.91
N ARG A 737 7.70 -13.73 28.25
CA ARG A 737 7.72 -13.84 26.79
C ARG A 737 6.36 -14.35 26.31
N ILE A 738 5.69 -13.60 25.45
CA ILE A 738 4.42 -13.98 24.86
C ILE A 738 4.59 -14.01 23.34
N VAL A 739 4.27 -15.15 22.72
CA VAL A 739 4.17 -15.27 21.26
C VAL A 739 2.73 -15.57 20.92
N THR A 740 2.09 -14.68 20.18
CA THR A 740 0.71 -14.86 19.70
C THR A 740 0.69 -15.31 18.26
N THR A 741 -0.39 -15.99 17.85
CA THR A 741 -0.49 -16.57 16.51
C THR A 741 -1.60 -15.89 15.68
N ALA A 742 -1.21 -15.01 14.77
CA ALA A 742 -2.04 -14.43 13.71
C ALA A 742 -2.09 -15.36 12.48
N SER A 743 -2.22 -14.80 11.27
CA SER A 743 -2.23 -15.53 9.99
C SER A 743 -1.98 -14.56 8.84
N PRO A 744 -1.35 -14.98 7.72
CA PRO A 744 -1.32 -14.18 6.49
C PRO A 744 -2.72 -13.73 6.04
N ASN A 745 -3.74 -14.57 6.21
CA ASN A 745 -5.12 -14.20 5.86
C ASN A 745 -5.66 -13.11 6.80
N GLY A 746 -5.19 -13.05 8.05
CA GLY A 746 -5.47 -11.94 8.96
C GLY A 746 -4.74 -10.64 8.63
N ILE A 747 -3.64 -10.69 7.87
CA ILE A 747 -2.88 -9.50 7.46
C ILE A 747 -3.50 -8.90 6.18
N TYR A 748 -3.81 -9.75 5.21
CA TYR A 748 -4.15 -9.37 3.84
C TYR A 748 -5.65 -9.51 3.50
N GLY A 749 -6.42 -10.21 4.34
CA GLY A 749 -7.81 -10.61 4.06
C GLY A 749 -7.88 -11.77 3.06
N TYR A 750 -8.91 -12.61 3.17
CA TYR A 750 -9.10 -13.76 2.27
C TYR A 750 -10.59 -14.06 2.04
N VAL A 751 -10.95 -14.38 0.79
CA VAL A 751 -12.33 -14.64 0.37
C VAL A 751 -12.89 -15.85 1.13
N GLY A 752 -14.09 -15.70 1.71
CA GLY A 752 -14.77 -16.75 2.46
C GLY A 752 -14.29 -16.92 3.90
N GLN A 753 -13.34 -16.09 4.36
CA GLN A 753 -12.72 -16.18 5.69
C GLN A 753 -12.79 -14.87 6.48
N ALA A 754 -13.90 -14.12 6.36
CA ALA A 754 -14.05 -12.84 7.05
C ALA A 754 -13.91 -12.96 8.57
N ASN A 755 -14.50 -13.98 9.20
CA ASN A 755 -14.35 -14.26 10.63
C ASN A 755 -12.90 -14.53 11.04
N TYR A 756 -12.26 -15.49 10.35
CA TYR A 756 -10.92 -15.94 10.66
C TYR A 756 -9.90 -14.82 10.43
N SER A 757 -9.98 -14.14 9.29
CA SER A 757 -9.12 -13.00 8.95
C SER A 757 -9.25 -11.88 9.99
N THR A 758 -10.48 -11.55 10.37
CA THR A 758 -10.76 -10.53 11.39
C THR A 758 -10.20 -10.91 12.76
N ALA A 759 -10.45 -12.12 13.23
CA ALA A 759 -9.97 -12.60 14.52
C ALA A 759 -8.43 -12.65 14.56
N LYS A 760 -7.79 -13.15 13.49
CA LYS A 760 -6.32 -13.22 13.39
C LYS A 760 -5.67 -11.86 13.26
N SER A 761 -6.35 -10.87 12.65
CA SER A 761 -5.87 -9.48 12.65
C SER A 761 -6.02 -8.82 14.02
N ALA A 762 -7.10 -9.11 14.75
CA ALA A 762 -7.30 -8.57 16.08
C ALA A 762 -6.19 -8.99 17.06
N ILE A 763 -5.62 -10.19 16.88
CA ILE A 763 -4.43 -10.65 17.63
C ILE A 763 -3.22 -9.71 17.40
N ILE A 764 -3.05 -9.14 16.21
CA ILE A 764 -1.95 -8.22 15.91
C ILE A 764 -2.07 -6.95 16.77
N GLY A 765 -3.29 -6.36 16.83
CA GLY A 765 -3.57 -5.20 17.66
C GLY A 765 -3.40 -5.48 19.16
N PHE A 766 -3.91 -6.61 19.61
CA PHE A 766 -3.75 -7.12 20.98
C PHE A 766 -2.28 -7.23 21.38
N THR A 767 -1.45 -7.84 20.53
CA THR A 767 -0.02 -8.01 20.78
C THR A 767 0.73 -6.69 20.90
N ARG A 768 0.46 -5.73 20.01
CA ARG A 768 1.12 -4.42 20.05
C ARG A 768 0.81 -3.66 21.34
N SER A 769 -0.43 -3.73 21.80
CA SER A 769 -0.81 -3.11 23.08
C SER A 769 -0.14 -3.76 24.28
N LEU A 770 -0.13 -5.09 24.37
CA LEU A 770 0.57 -5.77 25.46
C LEU A 770 2.09 -5.52 25.42
N ALA A 771 2.70 -5.39 24.25
CA ALA A 771 4.11 -5.04 24.14
C ALA A 771 4.44 -3.70 24.80
N ILE A 772 3.59 -2.68 24.58
CA ILE A 772 3.73 -1.34 25.19
C ILE A 772 3.50 -1.42 26.71
N GLU A 773 2.43 -2.10 27.15
CA GLU A 773 2.13 -2.26 28.58
C GLU A 773 3.22 -3.06 29.33
N GLY A 774 3.80 -4.05 28.65
CA GLY A 774 4.77 -4.99 29.17
C GLY A 774 6.20 -4.46 29.28
N ALA A 775 6.56 -3.45 28.47
CA ALA A 775 7.92 -2.94 28.34
C ALA A 775 8.57 -2.57 29.68
N ARG A 776 7.86 -1.83 30.56
CA ARG A 776 8.35 -1.42 31.89
C ARG A 776 8.51 -2.58 32.89
N SER A 777 8.03 -3.76 32.55
CA SER A 777 8.11 -4.97 33.38
C SER A 777 8.95 -6.08 32.74
N GLY A 778 9.72 -5.79 31.69
CA GLY A 778 10.56 -6.80 31.03
C GLY A 778 9.75 -7.89 30.32
N ILE A 779 8.50 -7.58 29.94
CA ILE A 779 7.61 -8.50 29.24
C ILE A 779 7.65 -8.17 27.75
N ASN A 780 8.13 -9.11 26.94
CA ASN A 780 8.13 -8.98 25.49
C ASN A 780 6.98 -9.76 24.89
N VAL A 781 6.28 -9.16 23.94
CA VAL A 781 5.10 -9.74 23.30
C VAL A 781 5.23 -9.57 21.79
N ASN A 782 5.37 -10.66 21.05
CA ASN A 782 5.51 -10.65 19.59
C ASN A 782 4.41 -11.49 18.92
N CYS A 783 4.15 -11.19 17.64
CA CYS A 783 3.12 -11.85 16.86
C CYS A 783 3.75 -12.61 15.69
N MET A 784 3.25 -13.83 15.46
CA MET A 784 3.66 -14.65 14.33
C MET A 784 2.47 -14.99 13.45
N ALA A 785 2.66 -14.95 12.13
CA ALA A 785 1.71 -15.34 11.11
C ALA A 785 2.26 -16.53 10.32
N PRO A 786 2.08 -17.77 10.81
CA PRO A 786 2.62 -18.95 10.16
C PRO A 786 1.78 -19.40 8.96
N ARG A 787 2.44 -19.87 7.89
CA ARG A 787 1.85 -20.67 6.81
C ARG A 787 2.43 -22.07 6.88
N ALA A 788 1.60 -23.05 7.22
CA ALA A 788 2.04 -24.43 7.46
C ALA A 788 1.06 -25.50 6.93
N GLY A 789 1.61 -26.65 6.54
CA GLY A 789 0.93 -27.89 6.21
C GLY A 789 0.36 -28.56 7.46
N THR A 790 -0.85 -28.16 7.85
CA THR A 790 -1.55 -28.69 9.02
C THR A 790 -2.69 -29.62 8.58
N ALA A 791 -3.39 -30.24 9.53
CA ALA A 791 -4.63 -30.96 9.23
C ALA A 791 -5.65 -30.09 8.47
N MET A 792 -5.59 -28.77 8.65
CA MET A 792 -6.48 -27.79 8.04
C MET A 792 -6.16 -27.53 6.56
N THR A 793 -4.89 -27.49 6.18
CA THR A 793 -4.48 -27.20 4.80
C THR A 793 -4.36 -28.45 3.94
N LYS A 794 -4.24 -29.63 4.55
CA LYS A 794 -4.26 -30.94 3.88
C LYS A 794 -5.49 -31.22 3.04
N THR A 795 -6.62 -30.59 3.35
CA THR A 795 -7.89 -30.77 2.62
C THR A 795 -7.97 -29.95 1.34
N VAL A 796 -7.09 -28.95 1.17
CA VAL A 796 -7.16 -27.96 0.09
C VAL A 796 -5.85 -27.81 -0.71
N TRP A 797 -4.70 -28.20 -0.16
CA TRP A 797 -3.41 -28.08 -0.82
C TRP A 797 -2.88 -29.44 -1.33
N PRO A 798 -2.08 -29.43 -2.41
CA PRO A 798 -1.32 -30.61 -2.83
C PRO A 798 -0.45 -31.15 -1.70
N GLN A 799 -0.32 -32.47 -1.63
CA GLN A 799 0.41 -33.16 -0.57
C GLN A 799 1.89 -32.73 -0.51
N GLU A 800 2.51 -32.48 -1.67
CA GLU A 800 3.89 -32.01 -1.78
C GLU A 800 4.08 -30.64 -1.12
N LEU A 801 3.10 -29.74 -1.25
CA LEU A 801 3.14 -28.41 -0.65
C LEU A 801 2.92 -28.48 0.86
N VAL A 802 2.01 -29.35 1.32
CA VAL A 802 1.80 -29.62 2.75
C VAL A 802 3.09 -30.11 3.40
N GLU A 803 3.81 -31.02 2.74
CA GLU A 803 5.09 -31.54 3.23
C GLU A 803 6.18 -30.47 3.24
N ALA A 804 6.30 -29.70 2.15
CA ALA A 804 7.29 -28.62 2.04
C ALA A 804 7.07 -27.50 3.09
N LEU A 805 5.82 -27.28 3.50
CA LEU A 805 5.45 -26.29 4.52
C LEU A 805 5.22 -26.93 5.90
N SER A 806 5.97 -27.98 6.24
CA SER A 806 5.85 -28.66 7.54
C SER A 806 5.87 -27.68 8.73
N PRO A 807 5.02 -27.88 9.77
CA PRO A 807 5.07 -27.16 11.04
C PRO A 807 6.45 -27.09 11.70
N ASP A 808 7.31 -28.10 11.46
CA ASP A 808 8.65 -28.18 12.02
C ASP A 808 9.56 -27.02 11.59
N PHE A 809 9.23 -26.36 10.48
CA PHE A 809 9.94 -25.18 9.98
C PHE A 809 9.49 -23.86 10.63
N ILE A 810 8.50 -23.92 11.51
CA ILE A 810 7.97 -22.74 12.24
C ILE A 810 8.49 -22.71 13.68
N GLY A 811 8.68 -23.90 14.28
CA GLY A 811 9.10 -24.06 15.67
C GLY A 811 10.30 -23.19 16.05
N PRO A 812 11.44 -23.28 15.34
CA PRO A 812 12.64 -22.52 15.68
C PRO A 812 12.44 -21.00 15.77
N VAL A 813 11.64 -20.42 14.87
CA VAL A 813 11.31 -18.98 14.91
C VAL A 813 10.51 -18.64 16.17
N CYS A 814 9.55 -19.50 16.53
CA CYS A 814 8.77 -19.37 17.76
C CYS A 814 9.66 -19.48 19.01
N GLY A 815 10.62 -20.41 18.99
CA GLY A 815 11.60 -20.58 20.05
C GLY A 815 12.51 -19.37 20.21
N TYR A 816 12.95 -18.75 19.12
CA TYR A 816 13.77 -17.55 19.21
C TYR A 816 12.97 -16.37 19.78
N LEU A 817 11.77 -16.09 19.26
CA LEU A 817 10.89 -15.03 19.76
C LEU A 817 10.52 -15.19 21.24
N ALA A 818 10.48 -16.43 21.73
CA ALA A 818 10.22 -16.77 23.12
C ALA A 818 11.48 -16.77 24.01
N SER A 819 12.67 -16.58 23.44
CA SER A 819 13.93 -16.68 24.17
C SER A 819 14.27 -15.38 24.91
N GLU A 820 15.22 -15.49 25.85
CA GLU A 820 15.76 -14.34 26.58
C GLU A 820 16.60 -13.43 25.67
N GLN A 821 17.24 -14.02 24.66
CA GLN A 821 18.10 -13.37 23.67
C GLN A 821 17.35 -12.54 22.61
N CYS A 822 16.04 -12.75 22.47
CA CYS A 822 15.21 -11.92 21.60
C CYS A 822 14.74 -10.69 22.37
N GLU A 823 15.28 -9.53 22.00
CA GLU A 823 14.92 -8.23 22.58
C GLU A 823 13.69 -7.61 21.92
N ASP A 824 13.26 -8.14 20.77
CA ASP A 824 12.07 -7.66 20.07
C ASP A 824 10.82 -7.69 20.95
N THR A 825 9.97 -6.68 20.77
CA THR A 825 8.62 -6.64 21.33
C THR A 825 7.71 -5.82 20.41
N GLY A 826 6.44 -6.18 20.31
CA GLY A 826 5.44 -5.50 19.47
C GLY A 826 5.60 -5.75 17.97
N THR A 827 6.42 -6.71 17.57
CA THR A 827 6.74 -7.01 16.17
C THR A 827 5.85 -8.11 15.59
N LEU A 828 5.74 -8.15 14.25
CA LEU A 828 4.96 -9.12 13.50
C LEU A 828 5.86 -9.84 12.49
N TYR A 829 5.84 -11.17 12.50
CA TYR A 829 6.63 -12.00 11.59
C TYR A 829 5.78 -12.96 10.79
N GLU A 830 5.91 -12.95 9.47
CA GLU A 830 5.38 -14.02 8.60
C GLU A 830 6.44 -15.11 8.46
N THR A 831 6.04 -16.37 8.57
CA THR A 831 6.99 -17.50 8.51
C THR A 831 6.39 -18.73 7.83
N PHE A 832 7.19 -19.39 7.01
CA PHE A 832 6.81 -20.58 6.27
C PHE A 832 8.03 -21.28 5.67
N GLY A 833 8.06 -22.60 5.60
CA GLY A 833 9.09 -23.33 4.85
C GLY A 833 10.55 -22.95 5.17
N GLY A 834 10.82 -22.50 6.40
CA GLY A 834 12.16 -22.04 6.81
C GLY A 834 12.49 -20.60 6.50
N TYR A 835 11.54 -19.86 5.94
CA TYR A 835 11.61 -18.43 5.75
C TYR A 835 10.96 -17.69 6.91
N ALA A 836 11.54 -16.56 7.27
CA ALA A 836 10.95 -15.60 8.19
C ALA A 836 11.19 -14.18 7.65
N ALA A 837 10.17 -13.33 7.77
CA ALA A 837 10.24 -11.91 7.43
C ALA A 837 9.43 -11.08 8.43
N GLN A 838 9.99 -9.95 8.84
CA GLN A 838 9.27 -8.93 9.60
C GLN A 838 8.28 -8.17 8.69
N LEU A 839 7.13 -7.83 9.25
CA LEU A 839 6.17 -6.89 8.67
C LEU A 839 6.07 -5.62 9.51
N ARG A 840 6.00 -4.47 8.82
CA ARG A 840 5.71 -3.16 9.43
C ARG A 840 4.73 -2.36 8.57
N TRP A 841 4.21 -1.28 9.14
CA TRP A 841 3.42 -0.32 8.37
C TRP A 841 4.34 0.61 7.58
N GLN A 842 3.97 0.90 6.35
CA GLN A 842 4.50 2.00 5.56
C GLN A 842 3.34 2.98 5.29
N ARG A 843 3.61 4.26 5.46
CA ARG A 843 2.69 5.39 5.25
C ARG A 843 3.23 6.25 4.11
N THR A 844 2.38 6.63 3.17
CA THR A 844 2.70 7.65 2.15
C THR A 844 3.13 8.97 2.82
N ASN A 845 3.78 9.87 2.08
CA ASN A 845 3.99 11.24 2.59
C ASN A 845 2.66 11.97 2.84
N GLY A 846 1.60 11.58 2.10
CA GLY A 846 0.25 12.10 2.26
C GLY A 846 0.08 13.52 1.70
N ALA A 847 -1.16 14.01 1.78
CA ALA A 847 -1.54 15.37 1.45
C ALA A 847 -1.91 16.14 2.72
N SER A 848 -1.37 17.34 2.87
CA SER A 848 -1.58 18.26 3.98
C SER A 848 -2.42 19.44 3.51
N LEU A 849 -3.70 19.48 3.91
CA LEU A 849 -4.61 20.58 3.54
C LEU A 849 -4.71 21.62 4.66
N PRO A 850 -4.78 22.93 4.32
CA PRO A 850 -4.92 23.99 5.31
C PRO A 850 -6.21 23.88 6.14
N ILE A 851 -6.09 23.99 7.46
CA ILE A 851 -7.15 23.68 8.44
C ILE A 851 -8.07 24.85 8.80
N ASP A 852 -7.79 26.05 8.32
CA ASP A 852 -8.66 27.23 8.45
C ASP A 852 -9.54 27.46 7.22
N ARG A 853 -9.34 26.68 6.15
CA ARG A 853 -10.24 26.58 5.00
C ARG A 853 -11.20 25.43 5.20
N VAL A 854 -12.38 25.55 4.59
CA VAL A 854 -13.33 24.42 4.53
C VAL A 854 -12.73 23.36 3.62
N ILE A 855 -12.41 22.20 4.19
CA ILE A 855 -11.93 21.05 3.41
C ILE A 855 -13.13 20.41 2.70
N THR A 856 -13.04 20.26 1.38
CA THR A 856 -14.10 19.65 0.56
C THR A 856 -13.63 18.32 -0.03
N PRO A 857 -14.56 17.40 -0.37
CA PRO A 857 -14.22 16.16 -1.08
C PRO A 857 -13.42 16.42 -2.36
N GLU A 858 -13.76 17.47 -3.09
CA GLU A 858 -13.09 17.90 -4.31
C GLU A 858 -11.63 18.32 -4.04
N SER A 859 -11.37 19.06 -2.95
CA SER A 859 -10.01 19.46 -2.58
C SER A 859 -9.11 18.26 -2.23
N ILE A 860 -9.69 17.22 -1.63
CA ILE A 860 -8.99 15.96 -1.35
C ILE A 860 -8.77 15.19 -2.65
N MET A 861 -9.78 15.11 -3.51
CA MET A 861 -9.69 14.41 -4.79
C MET A 861 -8.63 15.05 -5.72
N ALA A 862 -8.51 16.37 -5.71
CA ALA A 862 -7.46 17.10 -6.41
C ALA A 862 -6.03 16.73 -5.93
N ASN A 863 -5.91 16.26 -4.69
CA ASN A 863 -4.65 15.81 -4.08
C ASN A 863 -4.56 14.28 -3.93
N TRP A 864 -5.45 13.53 -4.58
CA TRP A 864 -5.57 12.07 -4.38
C TRP A 864 -4.28 11.31 -4.69
N ASP A 865 -3.53 11.78 -5.69
CA ASP A 865 -2.23 11.20 -6.04
C ASP A 865 -1.24 11.34 -4.89
N GLN A 866 -1.20 12.49 -4.19
CA GLN A 866 -0.32 12.67 -3.02
C GLN A 866 -0.76 11.79 -1.83
N VAL A 867 -2.07 11.65 -1.63
CA VAL A 867 -2.63 10.77 -0.58
C VAL A 867 -2.21 9.32 -0.79
N THR A 868 -2.10 8.86 -2.04
CA THR A 868 -2.00 7.43 -2.39
C THR A 868 -0.66 7.00 -2.98
N ARG A 869 0.28 7.94 -3.20
CA ARG A 869 1.60 7.67 -3.79
C ARG A 869 2.60 7.20 -2.73
N PHE A 870 3.08 5.98 -2.92
CA PHE A 870 4.25 5.45 -2.23
C PHE A 870 5.49 5.70 -3.10
N ASP A 871 6.23 6.77 -2.77
CA ASP A 871 7.54 7.11 -3.34
C ASP A 871 8.61 7.11 -2.22
N GLU A 872 9.83 7.57 -2.50
CA GLU A 872 10.90 7.61 -1.49
C GLU A 872 10.59 8.44 -0.23
N ARG A 873 9.53 9.26 -0.24
CA ARG A 873 9.09 10.05 0.92
C ARG A 873 8.15 9.27 1.85
N ALA A 874 7.79 8.04 1.50
CA ALA A 874 7.02 7.17 2.39
C ALA A 874 7.79 6.92 3.69
N THR A 875 7.07 6.90 4.81
CA THR A 875 7.63 6.76 6.16
C THR A 875 7.13 5.48 6.82
N ASN A 876 7.83 5.00 7.85
CA ASN A 876 7.47 3.79 8.59
C ASN A 876 7.26 4.09 10.08
N PRO A 877 6.20 4.83 10.47
CA PRO A 877 5.99 5.23 11.85
C PRO A 877 5.89 3.99 12.76
N SER A 878 6.77 3.94 13.76
CA SER A 878 6.90 2.81 14.69
C SER A 878 6.22 3.06 16.04
N SER A 879 5.94 4.33 16.35
CA SER A 879 5.27 4.77 17.57
C SER A 879 4.13 5.76 17.31
N ALA A 880 3.24 5.93 18.29
CA ALA A 880 2.18 6.94 18.22
C ALA A 880 2.73 8.37 18.12
N LEU A 881 3.90 8.63 18.71
CA LEU A 881 4.57 9.92 18.66
C LEU A 881 5.09 10.22 17.24
N GLU A 882 5.79 9.28 16.61
CA GLU A 882 6.24 9.39 15.22
C GLU A 882 5.07 9.54 14.24
N SER A 883 3.98 8.78 14.44
CA SER A 883 2.77 8.94 13.63
C SER A 883 2.19 10.36 13.74
N ALA A 884 2.23 10.93 14.95
CA ALA A 884 1.66 12.25 15.25
C ALA A 884 2.48 13.43 14.73
N GLN A 885 3.77 13.27 14.37
CA GLN A 885 4.62 14.38 13.93
C GLN A 885 4.06 15.14 12.73
N GLN A 886 3.69 14.42 11.65
CA GLN A 886 3.09 15.03 10.44
C GLN A 886 1.71 15.65 10.74
N ILE A 887 0.95 15.04 11.65
CA ILE A 887 -0.36 15.54 12.08
C ILE A 887 -0.20 16.86 12.83
N VAL A 888 0.74 16.93 13.77
CA VAL A 888 1.04 18.14 14.55
C VAL A 888 1.59 19.24 13.64
N ALA A 889 2.45 18.90 12.67
CA ALA A 889 2.92 19.84 11.68
C ALA A 889 1.75 20.47 10.88
N ASN A 890 0.72 19.68 10.55
CA ASN A 890 -0.46 20.21 9.85
C ASN A 890 -1.43 20.98 10.76
N MET A 891 -1.38 20.83 12.10
CA MET A 891 -2.24 21.61 13.02
C MET A 891 -1.92 23.10 13.00
N THR A 892 -0.70 23.47 12.61
CA THR A 892 -0.33 24.87 12.41
C THR A 892 -0.52 25.32 10.97
N ASN A 893 -0.92 24.44 10.04
CA ASN A 893 -1.16 24.72 8.62
C ASN A 893 -2.53 25.41 8.42
N THR A 894 -2.63 26.68 8.78
CA THR A 894 -3.64 27.64 8.34
C THR A 894 -3.36 28.14 6.92
N SER A 895 -4.30 28.76 6.23
CA SER A 895 -4.13 29.45 4.95
C SER A 895 -3.20 30.64 5.10
N SER A 896 -3.01 31.17 6.31
CA SER A 896 -1.98 32.14 6.67
C SER A 896 -0.60 31.53 7.00
N SER A 897 -0.49 30.20 7.10
CA SER A 897 0.80 29.47 7.11
C SER A 897 1.00 28.66 5.83
N ALA A 898 -0.05 28.46 5.04
CA ALA A 898 0.01 28.48 3.59
C ALA A 898 0.41 29.88 3.09
N ASP A 899 0.26 30.96 3.86
CA ASP A 899 0.98 32.24 3.61
C ASP A 899 2.45 32.22 4.10
N SER A 900 2.91 31.13 4.75
CA SER A 900 4.35 30.87 4.97
C SER A 900 4.93 29.85 3.97
N GLY A 901 4.05 29.23 3.17
CA GLY A 901 4.36 28.40 2.01
C GLY A 901 3.51 28.86 0.82
N ASP A 902 3.49 30.17 0.58
CA ASP A 902 2.57 30.77 -0.36
C ASP A 902 3.12 30.59 -1.77
N ASP A 903 2.45 29.73 -2.54
CA ASP A 903 2.52 29.67 -4.00
C ASP A 903 1.99 30.99 -4.64
N SER A 904 1.65 32.00 -3.82
CA SER A 904 1.41 33.40 -4.20
C SER A 904 2.25 34.47 -3.47
N SER A 905 3.16 34.16 -2.53
CA SER A 905 3.86 35.22 -1.74
C SER A 905 4.98 35.87 -2.52
N TYR A 906 5.49 35.12 -3.49
CA TYR A 906 6.50 35.54 -4.42
C TYR A 906 5.89 36.02 -5.73
N ILE A 907 4.61 35.73 -5.99
CA ILE A 907 3.93 36.15 -7.21
C ILE A 907 3.50 37.61 -7.04
N ASP A 908 4.20 38.49 -7.75
CA ASP A 908 3.87 39.90 -7.74
C ASP A 908 2.73 40.15 -8.75
N PRO A 909 1.73 40.99 -8.43
CA PRO A 909 0.66 41.34 -9.37
C PRO A 909 1.18 41.87 -10.71
N GLU A 910 2.32 42.56 -10.68
CA GLU A 910 3.02 43.14 -11.83
C GLU A 910 3.88 42.14 -12.63
N ASP A 911 3.99 40.88 -12.20
CA ASP A 911 4.70 39.86 -12.97
C ASP A 911 3.97 39.54 -14.28
N THR A 912 4.74 39.25 -15.34
CA THR A 912 4.19 38.67 -16.56
C THR A 912 3.72 37.23 -16.30
N GLU A 913 2.77 36.72 -17.10
CA GLU A 913 2.26 35.35 -16.90
C GLU A 913 3.37 34.28 -16.96
N ASP A 914 4.41 34.49 -17.78
CA ASP A 914 5.57 33.60 -17.84
C ASP A 914 6.38 33.61 -16.53
N ILE A 915 6.56 34.78 -15.92
CA ILE A 915 7.23 34.91 -14.61
C ILE A 915 6.37 34.27 -13.52
N LYS A 916 5.04 34.46 -13.55
CA LYS A 916 4.13 33.80 -12.60
C LYS A 916 4.19 32.30 -12.74
N ALA A 917 4.18 31.78 -13.96
CA ALA A 917 4.30 30.34 -14.23
C ALA A 917 5.65 29.80 -13.72
N ALA A 918 6.74 30.53 -13.92
CA ALA A 918 8.06 30.12 -13.44
C ALA A 918 8.22 30.23 -11.92
N LYS A 919 7.57 31.19 -11.26
CA LYS A 919 7.54 31.29 -9.79
C LYS A 919 6.70 30.19 -9.12
N ARG A 920 5.68 29.66 -9.81
CA ARG A 920 4.90 28.47 -9.39
C ARG A 920 5.63 27.15 -9.59
N ALA A 921 6.63 27.13 -10.48
CA ALA A 921 7.40 25.92 -10.75
C ALA A 921 8.43 25.71 -9.62
N GLU A 922 8.16 24.79 -8.72
CA GLU A 922 9.17 24.30 -7.78
C GLU A 922 10.15 23.36 -8.50
N SER A 923 11.44 23.43 -8.14
CA SER A 923 12.40 22.45 -8.62
C SER A 923 12.11 21.09 -7.98
N GLU A 924 12.30 20.01 -8.74
CA GLU A 924 12.39 18.68 -8.13
C GLU A 924 13.45 18.69 -7.02
N PRO A 925 13.17 18.11 -5.83
CA PRO A 925 14.13 18.05 -4.75
C PRO A 925 15.40 17.33 -5.20
N GLU A 926 16.57 17.93 -4.97
CA GLU A 926 17.86 17.35 -5.32
C GLU A 926 18.58 16.85 -4.07
N GLU A 927 18.85 15.55 -4.03
CA GLU A 927 19.63 14.93 -2.98
C GLU A 927 21.14 15.10 -3.24
N VAL A 928 21.85 15.59 -2.23
CA VAL A 928 23.30 15.77 -2.26
C VAL A 928 23.90 15.24 -0.96
N SER A 929 24.88 14.36 -1.06
CA SER A 929 25.69 13.92 0.09
C SER A 929 27.03 14.65 0.09
N TYR A 930 27.49 15.04 1.27
CA TYR A 930 28.85 15.52 1.50
C TYR A 930 29.43 14.86 2.76
N ALA A 931 30.74 14.68 2.75
CA ALA A 931 31.51 14.14 3.86
C ALA A 931 32.56 15.15 4.36
N GLU A 932 33.32 14.76 5.37
CA GLU A 932 34.36 15.58 6.00
C GLU A 932 35.39 16.07 4.96
N ARG A 933 35.67 15.23 3.96
CA ARG A 933 36.54 15.57 2.82
C ARG A 933 36.06 16.82 2.07
N ASP A 934 34.76 16.94 1.82
CA ASP A 934 34.19 18.05 1.05
C ASP A 934 34.24 19.35 1.86
N VAL A 935 34.02 19.22 3.18
CA VAL A 935 34.16 20.31 4.14
C VAL A 935 35.62 20.81 4.19
N GLN A 936 36.59 19.90 4.29
CA GLN A 936 38.02 20.26 4.27
C GLN A 936 38.41 20.91 2.95
N LEU A 937 37.97 20.35 1.83
CA LEU A 937 38.25 20.88 0.48
C LEU A 937 37.75 22.32 0.34
N TYR A 938 36.52 22.59 0.79
CA TYR A 938 35.97 23.94 0.80
C TYR A 938 36.75 24.87 1.74
N ASN A 939 37.01 24.44 2.98
CA ASN A 939 37.71 25.24 3.97
C ASN A 939 39.10 25.67 3.45
N LEU A 940 39.85 24.74 2.84
CA LEU A 940 41.11 25.03 2.15
C LEU A 940 40.92 25.95 0.93
N GLY A 941 39.85 25.71 0.16
CA GLY A 941 39.44 26.51 -1.00
C GLY A 941 39.14 27.97 -0.67
N ILE A 942 38.77 28.29 0.58
CA ILE A 942 38.63 29.65 1.10
C ILE A 942 39.75 30.05 2.07
N GLY A 943 40.90 29.38 1.95
CA GLY A 943 42.17 29.78 2.52
C GLY A 943 42.40 29.41 3.98
N ALA A 944 41.67 28.43 4.55
CA ALA A 944 42.05 27.83 5.83
C ALA A 944 43.50 27.32 5.76
N LYS A 945 44.28 27.53 6.82
CA LYS A 945 45.71 27.18 6.84
C LYS A 945 45.95 25.84 7.53
N ALA A 946 47.10 25.23 7.26
CA ALA A 946 47.46 23.90 7.75
C ALA A 946 47.50 23.80 9.29
N ASP A 947 47.77 24.93 9.97
CA ASP A 947 47.76 25.05 11.43
C ASP A 947 46.37 25.29 12.04
N GLU A 948 45.34 25.48 11.20
CA GLU A 948 43.94 25.66 11.63
C GLU A 948 43.20 24.33 11.66
N LEU A 949 43.70 23.39 12.48
CA LEU A 949 43.28 21.98 12.49
C LEU A 949 41.76 21.78 12.54
N LYS A 950 41.05 22.61 13.31
CA LYS A 950 39.57 22.63 13.38
C LYS A 950 38.84 22.76 12.04
N TRP A 951 39.53 23.16 10.97
CA TRP A 951 38.95 23.29 9.64
C TRP A 951 39.60 22.40 8.57
N VAL A 952 40.76 21.81 8.87
CA VAL A 952 41.56 21.05 7.89
C VAL A 952 41.88 19.63 8.32
N TYR A 953 41.50 19.22 9.53
CA TYR A 953 41.78 17.89 10.08
C TYR A 953 40.52 17.30 10.72
N GLU A 954 40.04 16.20 10.17
CA GLU A 954 38.79 15.53 10.53
C GLU A 954 38.80 14.94 11.95
N ASN A 955 39.97 14.59 12.49
CA ASN A 955 40.07 14.09 13.86
C ASN A 955 40.47 15.18 14.87
N ALA A 956 40.34 16.46 14.53
CA ALA A 956 40.39 17.53 15.54
C ALA A 956 39.10 17.47 16.37
N ASP A 957 39.20 17.58 17.70
CA ASP A 957 38.04 17.52 18.62
C ASP A 957 36.97 18.58 18.31
N ASP A 958 37.36 19.67 17.65
CA ASP A 958 36.52 20.78 17.23
C ASP A 958 36.41 20.93 15.70
N PHE A 959 36.60 19.83 14.94
CA PHE A 959 36.44 19.86 13.50
C PHE A 959 35.05 20.36 13.09
N ALA A 960 35.01 21.39 12.24
CA ALA A 960 33.77 22.06 11.86
C ALA A 960 33.81 22.58 10.42
N ALA A 961 32.64 22.64 9.79
CA ALA A 961 32.46 23.37 8.55
C ALA A 961 32.48 24.89 8.80
N LEU A 962 33.13 25.64 7.91
CA LEU A 962 32.98 27.10 7.91
C LEU A 962 31.52 27.45 7.54
N PRO A 963 30.89 28.46 8.18
CA PRO A 963 29.47 28.72 7.98
C PRO A 963 29.06 29.01 6.53
N THR A 964 29.98 29.53 5.71
CA THR A 964 29.74 29.79 4.29
C THR A 964 29.75 28.54 3.42
N PHE A 965 30.11 27.37 3.95
CA PHE A 965 29.97 26.08 3.27
C PHE A 965 28.52 25.81 2.84
N ALA A 966 27.55 26.44 3.51
CA ALA A 966 26.12 26.36 3.19
C ALA A 966 25.77 26.62 1.70
N VAL A 967 26.61 27.32 0.94
CA VAL A 967 26.37 27.52 -0.51
C VAL A 967 26.70 26.31 -1.36
N ILE A 968 27.48 25.36 -0.84
CA ILE A 968 28.02 24.23 -1.60
C ILE A 968 26.96 23.16 -1.89
N PRO A 969 26.18 22.66 -0.90
CA PRO A 969 25.24 21.58 -1.19
C PRO A 969 24.12 21.97 -2.17
N GLY A 970 23.71 23.24 -2.19
CA GLY A 970 22.69 23.77 -3.11
C GLY A 970 23.22 24.24 -4.46
N PHE A 971 24.52 24.09 -4.75
CA PHE A 971 25.16 24.71 -5.92
C PHE A 971 24.72 24.09 -7.25
N HIS A 972 24.35 22.80 -7.26
CA HIS A 972 23.90 22.08 -8.45
C HIS A 972 22.38 22.13 -8.66
N THR A 973 21.65 22.70 -7.70
CA THR A 973 20.19 22.78 -7.69
C THR A 973 19.70 23.94 -8.53
N SER A 974 19.87 23.82 -9.85
CA SER A 974 19.25 24.66 -10.87
C SER A 974 19.16 24.07 -12.30
N PRO A 975 19.21 22.74 -12.58
CA PRO A 975 19.22 22.28 -13.97
C PRO A 975 17.89 22.48 -14.71
N GLY A 976 16.81 22.85 -13.99
CA GLY A 976 15.45 22.96 -14.53
C GLY A 976 14.94 24.38 -14.83
N MET A 977 15.63 25.44 -14.41
CA MET A 977 15.16 26.83 -14.63
C MET A 977 15.84 27.47 -15.84
N SER A 978 15.08 27.66 -16.92
CA SER A 978 15.55 28.38 -18.10
C SER A 978 15.31 29.88 -17.97
N PHE A 979 16.39 30.67 -17.81
CA PHE A 979 16.29 32.14 -17.78
C PHE A 979 15.72 32.71 -19.09
N ASP A 980 15.96 32.03 -20.23
CA ASP A 980 15.38 32.38 -21.54
C ASP A 980 13.84 32.33 -21.55
N ALA A 981 13.25 31.51 -20.67
CA ALA A 981 11.80 31.38 -20.58
C ALA A 981 11.13 32.48 -19.73
N ILE A 982 11.91 33.24 -18.95
CA ILE A 982 11.37 34.23 -18.00
C ILE A 982 11.77 35.67 -18.32
N VAL A 983 12.88 35.90 -19.01
CA VAL A 983 13.32 37.24 -19.40
C VAL A 983 13.75 37.29 -20.87
N PRO A 984 13.50 38.41 -21.58
CA PRO A 984 13.87 38.53 -22.99
C PRO A 984 15.39 38.63 -23.17
N ASN A 985 15.90 38.23 -24.34
CA ASN A 985 17.30 38.41 -24.74
C ASN A 985 18.32 37.90 -23.70
N PHE A 986 18.02 36.82 -22.98
CA PHE A 986 18.97 36.25 -22.04
C PHE A 986 20.22 35.77 -22.77
N ASN A 987 21.38 36.11 -22.19
CA ASN A 987 22.67 35.66 -22.65
C ASN A 987 23.47 35.19 -21.44
N PRO A 988 23.76 33.88 -21.32
CA PRO A 988 24.55 33.32 -20.22
C PRO A 988 25.87 34.04 -19.97
N ALA A 989 26.53 34.54 -21.02
CA ALA A 989 27.82 35.26 -20.91
C ALA A 989 27.73 36.62 -20.19
N THR A 990 26.51 37.12 -19.98
CA THR A 990 26.24 38.42 -19.34
C THR A 990 25.58 38.31 -17.96
N LEU A 991 25.37 37.07 -17.49
CA LEU A 991 24.87 36.78 -16.15
C LEU A 991 25.96 37.11 -15.12
N LEU A 992 25.59 37.90 -14.11
CA LEU A 992 26.46 38.21 -12.98
C LEU A 992 25.80 37.78 -11.68
N HIS A 993 26.55 37.09 -10.83
CA HIS A 993 26.12 36.87 -9.45
C HIS A 993 26.23 38.19 -8.68
N GLY A 994 25.11 38.78 -8.31
CA GLY A 994 25.03 40.13 -7.77
C GLY A 994 25.07 40.17 -6.25
N GLU A 995 24.25 39.33 -5.60
CA GLU A 995 24.14 39.29 -4.14
C GLU A 995 23.95 37.86 -3.63
N GLN A 996 24.44 37.61 -2.41
CA GLN A 996 24.26 36.34 -1.70
C GLN A 996 23.80 36.61 -0.28
N TYR A 997 22.83 35.83 0.18
CA TYR A 997 22.44 35.74 1.59
C TYR A 997 22.41 34.28 2.02
N ILE A 998 22.82 34.02 3.25
CA ILE A 998 22.75 32.71 3.91
C ILE A 998 22.11 32.92 5.28
N SER A 999 21.11 32.11 5.61
CA SER A 999 20.54 32.00 6.95
C SER A 999 20.80 30.61 7.51
N LEU A 1000 21.53 30.52 8.62
CA LEU A 1000 21.90 29.28 9.29
C LEU A 1000 20.92 28.99 10.42
N LYS A 1001 20.44 27.75 10.51
CA LYS A 1001 19.55 27.32 11.61
C LYS A 1001 20.34 26.70 12.78
N GLY A 1002 21.59 26.33 12.54
CA GLY A 1002 22.53 25.80 13.52
C GLY A 1002 23.93 25.59 12.92
N PRO A 1003 24.84 24.93 13.66
CA PRO A 1003 26.11 24.47 13.10
C PRO A 1003 25.87 23.53 11.92
N ILE A 1004 26.69 23.66 10.88
CA ILE A 1004 26.61 22.78 9.72
C ILE A 1004 27.26 21.44 10.09
N PRO A 1005 26.57 20.29 9.91
CA PRO A 1005 27.19 18.98 10.10
C PRO A 1005 28.45 18.82 9.26
N THR A 1006 29.43 18.06 9.73
CA THR A 1006 30.68 17.80 8.98
C THR A 1006 30.51 16.73 7.90
N SER A 1007 29.42 15.96 7.96
CA SER A 1007 28.95 15.03 6.95
C SER A 1007 27.43 14.96 7.02
N ALA A 1008 26.74 15.02 5.88
CA ALA A 1008 25.31 14.80 5.84
C ALA A 1008 24.87 14.40 4.43
N THR A 1009 23.72 13.75 4.34
CA THR A 1009 22.93 13.73 3.12
C THR A 1009 21.82 14.76 3.27
N VAL A 1010 21.76 15.71 2.35
CA VAL A 1010 20.81 16.81 2.37
C VAL A 1010 19.92 16.80 1.14
N VAL A 1011 18.75 17.40 1.26
CA VAL A 1011 17.79 17.60 0.18
C VAL A 1011 17.66 19.10 -0.06
N ASN A 1012 17.92 19.53 -1.28
CA ASN A 1012 17.81 20.92 -1.70
C ASN A 1012 16.52 21.12 -2.50
N THR A 1013 15.77 22.18 -2.17
CA THR A 1013 14.61 22.61 -2.95
C THR A 1013 14.78 24.06 -3.35
N ALA A 1014 14.70 24.36 -4.65
CA ALA A 1014 14.92 25.68 -5.22
C ALA A 1014 13.63 26.26 -5.85
N ARG A 1015 13.46 27.57 -5.74
CA ARG A 1015 12.38 28.31 -6.43
C ARG A 1015 12.77 29.75 -6.75
N ILE A 1016 12.08 30.36 -7.72
CA ILE A 1016 12.21 31.78 -8.03
C ILE A 1016 11.44 32.59 -6.99
N MET A 1017 12.16 33.44 -6.26
CA MET A 1017 11.58 34.33 -5.26
C MET A 1017 11.13 35.66 -5.86
N GLU A 1018 11.93 36.24 -6.75
CA GLU A 1018 11.67 37.60 -7.25
C GLU A 1018 12.31 37.81 -8.62
N VAL A 1019 11.61 38.51 -9.51
CA VAL A 1019 12.13 38.96 -10.80
C VAL A 1019 11.88 40.46 -10.93
N LEU A 1020 12.94 41.25 -11.13
CA LEU A 1020 12.84 42.70 -11.21
C LEU A 1020 13.30 43.23 -12.58
N ASP A 1021 12.51 44.11 -13.18
CA ASP A 1021 12.89 44.88 -14.36
C ASP A 1021 13.62 46.16 -13.95
N LYS A 1022 14.93 46.22 -14.20
CA LYS A 1022 15.77 47.41 -13.96
C LYS A 1022 16.01 48.22 -15.24
N GLY A 1023 15.12 48.10 -16.23
CA GLY A 1023 15.16 48.83 -17.49
C GLY A 1023 16.12 48.21 -18.51
N LYS A 1024 17.44 48.28 -18.28
CA LYS A 1024 18.44 47.67 -19.18
C LYS A 1024 18.91 46.28 -18.74
N SER A 1025 18.42 45.79 -17.60
CA SER A 1025 18.78 44.49 -17.03
C SER A 1025 17.63 43.92 -16.22
N ALA A 1026 17.56 42.60 -16.08
CA ALA A 1026 16.72 41.95 -15.09
C ALA A 1026 17.53 41.57 -13.84
N MET A 1027 16.86 41.46 -12.69
CA MET A 1027 17.43 40.81 -11.51
C MET A 1027 16.54 39.65 -11.12
N VAL A 1028 17.11 38.46 -10.92
CA VAL A 1028 16.36 37.28 -10.49
C VAL A 1028 16.91 36.81 -9.15
N THR A 1029 16.05 36.68 -8.15
CA THR A 1029 16.40 36.13 -6.84
C THR A 1029 15.86 34.70 -6.74
N LEU A 1030 16.75 33.76 -6.48
CA LEU A 1030 16.45 32.36 -6.21
C LEU A 1030 16.60 32.09 -4.72
N ILE A 1031 15.76 31.21 -4.19
CA ILE A 1031 15.91 30.65 -2.84
C ILE A 1031 16.13 29.16 -2.93
N VAL A 1032 17.08 28.66 -2.14
CA VAL A 1032 17.35 27.23 -1.95
C VAL A 1032 17.27 26.94 -0.46
N ASP A 1033 16.32 26.11 -0.06
CA ASP A 1033 16.25 25.56 1.30
C ASP A 1033 16.94 24.20 1.30
N THR A 1034 17.88 24.01 2.23
CA THR A 1034 18.66 22.78 2.36
C THR A 1034 18.30 22.10 3.68
N LYS A 1035 17.68 20.92 3.57
CA LYS A 1035 17.22 20.13 4.72
C LYS A 1035 18.05 18.88 4.91
N ASP A 1036 18.30 18.50 6.15
CA ASP A 1036 18.88 17.19 6.45
C ASP A 1036 17.92 16.08 6.02
N LYS A 1037 18.39 15.09 5.26
CA LYS A 1037 17.54 14.03 4.70
C LYS A 1037 16.92 13.16 5.79
N THR A 1038 17.62 12.96 6.90
CA THR A 1038 17.22 12.02 7.96
C THR A 1038 16.17 12.64 8.88
N THR A 1039 16.39 13.89 9.26
CA THR A 1039 15.54 14.61 10.23
C THR A 1039 14.47 15.47 9.56
N GLY A 1040 14.68 15.87 8.30
CA GLY A 1040 13.83 16.83 7.59
C GLY A 1040 13.96 18.27 8.08
N GLU A 1041 14.88 18.55 9.02
CA GLU A 1041 15.11 19.89 9.54
C GLU A 1041 15.88 20.75 8.53
N SER A 1042 15.47 22.01 8.36
CA SER A 1042 16.23 22.99 7.57
C SER A 1042 17.54 23.29 8.29
N LEU A 1043 18.66 23.02 7.62
CA LEU A 1043 20.00 23.33 8.13
C LEU A 1043 20.35 24.78 7.83
N PHE A 1044 20.05 25.22 6.60
CA PHE A 1044 20.29 26.57 6.13
C PHE A 1044 19.49 26.89 4.87
N GLU A 1045 19.25 28.18 4.68
CA GLU A 1045 18.58 28.76 3.51
C GLU A 1045 19.56 29.68 2.77
N ASN A 1046 19.63 29.54 1.46
CA ASN A 1046 20.42 30.39 0.58
C ASN A 1046 19.49 31.26 -0.27
N GLN A 1047 19.76 32.57 -0.35
CA GLN A 1047 19.15 33.45 -1.35
C GLN A 1047 20.24 34.01 -2.26
N SER A 1048 20.14 33.73 -3.56
CA SER A 1048 21.08 34.21 -4.57
C SER A 1048 20.38 35.17 -5.53
N THR A 1049 20.95 36.34 -5.76
CA THR A 1049 20.41 37.30 -6.72
C THR A 1049 21.37 37.44 -7.89
N VAL A 1050 20.92 37.05 -9.08
CA VAL A 1050 21.67 37.21 -10.33
C VAL A 1050 21.17 38.44 -11.10
N VAL A 1051 22.08 39.11 -11.80
CA VAL A 1051 21.81 40.26 -12.66
C VAL A 1051 22.01 39.83 -14.11
N LEU A 1052 20.95 39.94 -14.91
CA LEU A 1052 20.90 39.55 -16.32
C LEU A 1052 20.94 40.81 -17.18
N ARG A 1053 22.13 41.20 -17.66
CA ARG A 1053 22.31 42.44 -18.44
C ARG A 1053 21.74 42.29 -19.85
N GLY A 1054 21.06 43.32 -20.34
CA GLY A 1054 20.40 43.29 -21.66
C GLY A 1054 19.00 42.66 -21.64
N SER A 1055 18.63 41.99 -20.55
CA SER A 1055 17.34 41.30 -20.40
C SER A 1055 16.26 42.10 -19.67
N GLY A 1056 16.39 43.43 -19.62
CA GLY A 1056 15.38 44.33 -19.03
C GLY A 1056 14.38 44.88 -20.06
N GLY A 1057 13.43 45.69 -19.60
CA GLY A 1057 12.46 46.40 -20.44
C GLY A 1057 11.22 45.59 -20.80
N PHE A 1058 10.94 44.52 -20.05
CA PHE A 1058 9.77 43.65 -20.21
C PHE A 1058 8.54 44.12 -19.44
N GLY A 1059 8.65 45.20 -18.66
CA GLY A 1059 7.49 45.85 -18.03
C GLY A 1059 7.06 45.25 -16.69
N GLY A 1060 7.93 44.48 -16.03
CA GLY A 1060 7.66 43.88 -14.70
C GLY A 1060 7.98 44.78 -13.50
N LYS A 1061 7.91 44.21 -12.30
CA LYS A 1061 8.18 44.89 -11.02
C LYS A 1061 9.57 45.53 -11.00
N LYS A 1062 9.69 46.79 -10.57
CA LYS A 1062 10.97 47.54 -10.60
C LYS A 1062 11.71 47.61 -9.27
N ILE A 1063 10.97 47.58 -8.16
CA ILE A 1063 11.49 47.75 -6.80
C ILE A 1063 11.34 46.42 -6.09
N GLY A 1064 12.40 45.94 -5.44
CA GLY A 1064 12.36 44.67 -4.73
C GLY A 1064 11.61 44.76 -3.40
N SER A 1065 11.05 43.65 -2.96
CA SER A 1065 10.42 43.51 -1.65
C SER A 1065 11.46 43.62 -0.52
N ASP A 1066 11.04 44.14 0.64
CA ASP A 1066 11.85 44.06 1.85
C ASP A 1066 11.79 42.65 2.44
N ARG A 1067 12.95 41.99 2.48
CA ARG A 1067 13.21 40.63 2.98
C ARG A 1067 14.03 40.66 4.27
N GLY A 1068 14.02 41.79 4.99
CA GLY A 1068 14.77 41.96 6.24
C GLY A 1068 16.28 41.93 6.02
N ALA A 1069 16.99 41.07 6.75
CA ALA A 1069 18.45 40.98 6.66
C ALA A 1069 18.97 40.68 5.24
N ALA A 1070 18.19 39.94 4.43
CA ALA A 1070 18.54 39.57 3.07
C ALA A 1070 18.49 40.73 2.07
N SER A 1071 17.78 41.82 2.36
CA SER A 1071 17.67 43.03 1.51
C SER A 1071 18.17 44.30 2.20
N ALA A 1072 18.65 44.20 3.45
CA ALA A 1072 19.07 45.34 4.24
C ALA A 1072 20.17 46.17 3.56
N LEU A 1073 20.01 47.48 3.59
CA LEU A 1073 21.03 48.46 3.21
C LEU A 1073 22.01 48.62 4.38
N ASN A 1074 23.00 47.74 4.45
CA ASN A 1074 24.11 47.70 5.40
C ASN A 1074 25.14 48.80 5.07
N SER A 1075 24.73 50.06 5.19
CA SER A 1075 25.60 51.21 4.97
C SER A 1075 26.74 51.25 6.00
N LEU A 1076 27.94 51.58 5.54
CA LEU A 1076 29.13 51.63 6.39
C LEU A 1076 29.03 52.75 7.44
N PRO A 1077 29.37 52.47 8.70
CA PRO A 1077 29.52 53.51 9.71
C PRO A 1077 30.59 54.54 9.32
N LYS A 1078 30.32 55.83 9.55
CA LYS A 1078 31.26 56.94 9.29
C LYS A 1078 32.35 57.04 10.38
N ARG A 1079 33.04 55.93 10.66
CA ARG A 1079 34.14 55.80 11.64
C ARG A 1079 35.14 54.75 11.16
N GLN A 1080 36.32 54.66 11.79
CA GLN A 1080 37.28 53.60 11.48
C GLN A 1080 36.69 52.21 11.83
N PRO A 1081 37.08 51.15 11.11
CA PRO A 1081 36.66 49.78 11.40
C PRO A 1081 37.20 49.32 12.77
N ASP A 1082 36.41 48.51 13.46
CA ASP A 1082 36.78 47.90 14.74
C ASP A 1082 37.81 46.78 14.57
N ALA A 1083 37.78 46.09 13.43
CA ALA A 1083 38.75 45.07 13.08
C ALA A 1083 39.06 45.11 11.57
N VAL A 1084 40.32 44.79 11.24
CA VAL A 1084 40.78 44.62 9.87
C VAL A 1084 41.54 43.30 9.78
N MET A 1085 41.24 42.52 8.75
CA MET A 1085 41.95 41.27 8.42
C MET A 1085 42.42 41.33 6.98
N GLU A 1086 43.68 40.96 6.77
CA GLU A 1086 44.25 40.83 5.43
C GLU A 1086 44.55 39.36 5.13
N GLU A 1087 44.20 38.91 3.93
CA GLU A 1087 44.55 37.57 3.46
C GLU A 1087 44.93 37.62 1.98
N LYS A 1088 46.18 37.23 1.69
CA LYS A 1088 46.65 37.08 0.33
C LYS A 1088 46.16 35.76 -0.24
N THR A 1089 45.42 35.83 -1.34
CA THR A 1089 44.97 34.64 -2.07
C THR A 1089 46.15 34.00 -2.81
N THR A 1090 46.07 32.70 -3.09
CA THR A 1090 47.06 32.01 -3.92
C THR A 1090 46.72 32.16 -5.40
N ASP A 1091 47.69 31.94 -6.29
CA ASP A 1091 47.45 31.93 -7.73
C ASP A 1091 46.52 30.75 -8.11
N GLU A 1092 46.60 29.64 -7.37
CA GLU A 1092 45.78 28.44 -7.53
C GLU A 1092 44.41 28.53 -6.84
N GLN A 1093 44.08 29.62 -6.14
CA GLN A 1093 42.92 29.68 -5.25
C GLN A 1093 41.60 29.37 -5.98
N ALA A 1094 41.44 29.89 -7.19
CA ALA A 1094 40.26 29.62 -8.03
C ALA A 1094 40.25 28.17 -8.54
N ALA A 1095 41.42 27.59 -8.82
CA ALA A 1095 41.56 26.20 -9.26
C ALA A 1095 41.24 25.21 -8.13
N LEU A 1096 41.49 25.58 -6.87
CA LEU A 1096 41.11 24.80 -5.70
C LEU A 1096 39.63 24.95 -5.35
N TYR A 1097 39.14 26.20 -5.24
CA TYR A 1097 37.76 26.47 -4.82
C TYR A 1097 36.71 25.86 -5.76
N ARG A 1098 36.96 25.86 -7.08
CA ARG A 1098 36.05 25.25 -8.07
C ARG A 1098 35.76 23.77 -7.81
N LEU A 1099 36.68 23.04 -7.16
CA LEU A 1099 36.48 21.63 -6.84
C LEU A 1099 35.38 21.40 -5.79
N SER A 1100 34.97 22.47 -5.08
CA SER A 1100 33.83 22.43 -4.17
C SER A 1100 32.48 22.52 -4.91
N GLY A 1101 32.43 22.75 -6.23
CA GLY A 1101 31.17 22.66 -6.99
C GLY A 1101 31.01 23.68 -8.13
N ASP A 1102 31.72 24.82 -8.10
CA ASP A 1102 31.61 25.84 -9.16
C ASP A 1102 32.63 25.65 -10.28
N TYR A 1103 32.25 24.85 -11.27
CA TYR A 1103 33.10 24.49 -12.39
C TYR A 1103 33.12 25.52 -13.54
N ASN A 1104 32.53 26.71 -13.38
CA ASN A 1104 32.44 27.72 -14.45
C ASN A 1104 33.82 28.05 -15.06
N PRO A 1105 34.00 27.90 -16.40
CA PRO A 1105 35.28 28.14 -17.07
C PRO A 1105 35.85 29.55 -16.87
N LEU A 1106 35.02 30.55 -16.57
CA LEU A 1106 35.42 31.94 -16.25
C LEU A 1106 36.54 32.04 -15.20
N HIS A 1107 36.62 31.06 -14.31
CA HIS A 1107 37.53 31.03 -13.18
C HIS A 1107 38.83 30.25 -13.43
N ILE A 1108 39.02 29.68 -14.63
CA ILE A 1108 40.20 28.86 -14.94
C ILE A 1108 40.72 29.02 -16.38
N ASP A 1109 39.83 29.24 -17.36
CA ASP A 1109 40.18 29.34 -18.79
C ASP A 1109 40.34 30.82 -19.21
N PRO A 1110 41.55 31.25 -19.61
CA PRO A 1110 41.78 32.62 -20.08
C PRO A 1110 40.95 33.02 -21.30
N SER A 1111 40.68 32.06 -22.21
CA SER A 1111 39.89 32.35 -23.42
C SER A 1111 38.46 32.68 -23.05
N PHE A 1112 37.88 31.89 -22.14
CA PHE A 1112 36.53 32.11 -21.63
C PHE A 1112 36.43 33.38 -20.78
N ALA A 1113 37.43 33.65 -19.93
CA ALA A 1113 37.48 34.87 -19.14
C ALA A 1113 37.51 36.13 -20.03
N SER A 1114 38.25 36.10 -21.14
CA SER A 1114 38.29 37.19 -22.11
C SER A 1114 36.94 37.42 -22.79
N MET A 1115 36.15 36.38 -23.06
CA MET A 1115 34.78 36.53 -23.60
C MET A 1115 33.85 37.23 -22.61
N GLY A 1116 34.03 36.99 -21.31
CA GLY A 1116 33.34 37.70 -20.22
C GLY A 1116 33.84 39.12 -19.95
N GLY A 1117 34.84 39.60 -20.71
CA GLY A 1117 35.41 40.93 -20.55
C GLY A 1117 36.48 41.04 -19.46
N PHE A 1118 37.04 39.92 -19.00
CA PHE A 1118 38.11 39.90 -17.99
C PHE A 1118 39.46 39.59 -18.65
N PRO A 1119 40.53 40.35 -18.31
CA PRO A 1119 41.83 40.15 -18.93
C PRO A 1119 42.53 38.85 -18.48
N LYS A 1120 42.06 38.24 -17.39
CA LYS A 1120 42.53 36.97 -16.81
C LYS A 1120 41.37 36.28 -16.09
N PRO A 1121 41.45 34.97 -15.83
CA PRO A 1121 40.51 34.29 -14.94
C PRO A 1121 40.42 34.99 -13.58
N ILE A 1122 39.19 35.19 -13.10
CA ILE A 1122 38.92 35.87 -11.83
C ILE A 1122 38.59 34.84 -10.74
N LEU A 1123 38.77 35.20 -9.48
CA LEU A 1123 38.35 34.39 -8.35
C LEU A 1123 36.82 34.43 -8.22
N HIS A 1124 36.22 33.31 -7.80
CA HIS A 1124 34.79 33.21 -7.55
C HIS A 1124 34.32 34.22 -6.50
N GLY A 1125 33.18 34.88 -6.74
CA GLY A 1125 32.51 35.74 -5.75
C GLY A 1125 32.37 35.07 -4.39
N LEU A 1126 31.83 33.87 -4.41
CA LEU A 1126 31.57 33.06 -3.22
C LEU A 1126 32.84 32.60 -2.51
N CYS A 1127 33.97 32.49 -3.21
CA CYS A 1127 35.27 32.21 -2.57
C CYS A 1127 35.71 33.38 -1.69
N PHE A 1128 35.73 34.61 -2.22
CA PHE A 1128 36.13 35.77 -1.41
C PHE A 1128 35.06 36.23 -0.40
N MET A 1129 33.79 35.82 -0.59
CA MET A 1129 32.77 35.84 0.47
C MET A 1129 33.13 34.88 1.60
N GLY A 1130 33.52 33.64 1.28
CA GLY A 1130 33.97 32.66 2.27
C GLY A 1130 35.18 33.14 3.07
N ILE A 1131 36.18 33.73 2.41
CA ILE A 1131 37.33 34.35 3.06
C ILE A 1131 36.89 35.46 4.03
N ALA A 1132 36.01 36.37 3.59
CA ALA A 1132 35.50 37.44 4.45
C ALA A 1132 34.65 36.91 5.62
N GLY A 1133 33.80 35.90 5.39
CA GLY A 1133 33.03 35.23 6.44
C GLY A 1133 33.93 34.56 7.48
N LYS A 1134 35.01 33.90 7.05
CA LYS A 1134 36.06 33.36 7.92
C LYS A 1134 36.76 34.46 8.72
N HIS A 1135 37.06 35.61 8.12
CA HIS A 1135 37.63 36.75 8.84
C HIS A 1135 36.70 37.26 9.96
N VAL A 1136 35.41 37.41 9.65
CA VAL A 1136 34.39 37.81 10.62
C VAL A 1136 34.25 36.78 11.73
N LEU A 1137 34.22 35.49 11.41
CA LEU A 1137 34.19 34.41 12.39
C LEU A 1137 35.40 34.45 13.33
N LYS A 1138 36.62 34.67 12.79
CA LYS A 1138 37.85 34.77 13.58
C LYS A 1138 37.92 35.99 14.48
N LYS A 1139 37.41 37.15 14.04
CA LYS A 1139 37.57 38.43 14.75
C LYS A 1139 36.37 38.84 15.59
N CYS A 1140 35.17 38.46 15.19
CA CYS A 1140 33.92 38.90 15.81
C CYS A 1140 33.14 37.77 16.49
N GLY A 1141 33.30 36.52 16.02
CA GLY A 1141 32.68 35.33 16.59
C GLY A 1141 31.64 34.65 15.68
N PRO A 1142 31.00 33.58 16.16
CA PRO A 1142 29.97 32.84 15.42
C PRO A 1142 28.78 33.73 15.02
N TYR A 1143 28.22 33.47 13.84
CA TYR A 1143 27.11 34.23 13.29
C TYR A 1143 26.02 33.31 12.72
N SER A 1144 24.77 33.79 12.71
CA SER A 1144 23.58 33.08 12.23
C SER A 1144 23.25 33.35 10.76
N ASP A 1145 23.82 34.39 10.18
CA ASP A 1145 23.56 34.77 8.79
C ASP A 1145 24.72 35.56 8.21
N ILE A 1146 24.78 35.61 6.88
CA ILE A 1146 25.70 36.47 6.15
C ILE A 1146 25.03 37.01 4.89
N LYS A 1147 25.02 38.32 4.73
CA LYS A 1147 24.61 39.04 3.52
C LYS A 1147 25.83 39.68 2.86
N VAL A 1148 25.95 39.58 1.54
CA VAL A 1148 26.92 40.34 0.75
C VAL A 1148 26.36 40.81 -0.59
N ARG A 1149 26.93 41.88 -1.13
CA ARG A 1149 26.84 42.28 -2.54
C ARG A 1149 28.21 42.23 -3.19
N PHE A 1150 28.32 41.54 -4.32
CA PHE A 1150 29.54 41.49 -5.13
C PHE A 1150 29.68 42.81 -5.90
N ALA A 1151 30.65 43.63 -5.50
CA ALA A 1151 30.86 44.98 -6.01
C ALA A 1151 32.02 45.10 -7.01
N GLY A 1152 32.89 44.10 -7.04
CA GLY A 1152 34.07 44.07 -7.88
C GLY A 1152 34.64 42.67 -8.03
N THR A 1153 35.68 42.55 -8.84
CA THR A 1153 36.39 41.30 -9.08
C THR A 1153 37.66 41.21 -8.27
N VAL A 1154 38.13 39.98 -8.07
CA VAL A 1154 39.39 39.64 -7.42
C VAL A 1154 40.15 38.73 -8.38
N ILE A 1155 41.44 39.00 -8.58
CA ILE A 1155 42.32 38.14 -9.36
C ILE A 1155 43.05 37.21 -8.37
N PRO A 1156 43.11 35.89 -8.62
CA PRO A 1156 43.92 34.98 -7.79
C PRO A 1156 45.35 35.52 -7.64
N GLY A 1157 45.88 35.49 -6.41
CA GLY A 1157 47.17 36.10 -6.04
C GLY A 1157 47.05 37.49 -5.39
N GLU A 1158 45.91 38.18 -5.53
CA GLU A 1158 45.66 39.49 -4.89
C GLU A 1158 45.35 39.35 -3.39
N THR A 1159 45.51 40.46 -2.66
CA THR A 1159 45.29 40.55 -1.22
C THR A 1159 43.92 41.12 -0.91
N LEU A 1160 43.13 40.36 -0.16
CA LEU A 1160 41.83 40.78 0.35
C LEU A 1160 41.98 41.45 1.71
N VAL A 1161 41.34 42.61 1.88
CA VAL A 1161 41.27 43.36 3.14
C VAL A 1161 39.81 43.42 3.58
N THR A 1162 39.48 42.72 4.66
CA THR A 1162 38.13 42.75 5.26
C THR A 1162 38.11 43.74 6.42
N GLU A 1163 37.37 44.82 6.25
CA GLU A 1163 37.14 45.85 7.27
C GLU A 1163 35.78 45.59 7.93
N MET A 1164 35.73 45.58 9.26
CA MET A 1164 34.57 45.14 10.05
C MET A 1164 34.20 46.19 11.11
N TRP A 1165 32.91 46.50 11.21
CA TRP A 1165 32.32 47.41 12.19
C TRP A 1165 31.24 46.67 12.98
N LYS A 1166 31.41 46.56 14.30
CA LYS A 1166 30.45 45.94 15.20
C LYS A 1166 29.47 46.99 15.74
N GLU A 1167 28.20 46.82 15.40
CA GLU A 1167 27.06 47.65 15.83
C GLU A 1167 26.11 46.75 16.63
N GLY A 1168 26.40 46.57 17.92
CA GLY A 1168 25.69 45.62 18.79
C GLY A 1168 25.97 44.16 18.41
N GLU A 1169 24.91 43.42 18.08
CA GLU A 1169 24.99 42.03 17.60
C GLU A 1169 25.24 41.94 16.09
N LYS A 1170 25.15 43.05 15.35
CA LYS A 1170 25.39 43.09 13.91
C LYS A 1170 26.82 43.50 13.62
N VAL A 1171 27.48 42.80 12.69
CA VAL A 1171 28.79 43.22 12.16
C VAL A 1171 28.61 43.60 10.70
N ILE A 1172 28.71 44.89 10.41
CA ILE A 1172 28.75 45.40 9.04
C ILE A 1172 30.19 45.27 8.55
N PHE A 1173 30.41 44.79 7.34
CA PHE A 1173 31.76 44.66 6.79
C PHE A 1173 31.83 45.04 5.32
N GLN A 1174 33.05 45.28 4.85
CA GLN A 1174 33.37 45.33 3.43
C GLN A 1174 34.67 44.60 3.15
N CYS A 1175 34.85 44.14 1.91
CA CYS A 1175 36.09 43.52 1.47
C CYS A 1175 36.68 44.30 0.30
N LYS A 1176 37.95 44.65 0.36
CA LYS A 1176 38.70 45.36 -0.68
C LYS A 1176 39.83 44.51 -1.24
N VAL A 1177 40.22 44.80 -2.47
CA VAL A 1177 41.48 44.35 -3.06
C VAL A 1177 42.55 45.38 -2.76
N LYS A 1178 43.59 45.00 -2.01
CA LYS A 1178 44.63 45.91 -1.50
C LYS A 1178 45.39 46.59 -2.63
N GLU A 1179 45.81 45.81 -3.62
CA GLU A 1179 46.69 46.24 -4.71
C GLU A 1179 46.03 47.31 -5.60
N ARG A 1180 44.70 47.21 -5.77
CA ARG A 1180 43.92 48.12 -6.63
C ARG A 1180 43.11 49.14 -5.85
N ASN A 1181 43.03 49.00 -4.52
CA ASN A 1181 42.15 49.77 -3.64
C ASN A 1181 40.69 49.82 -4.14
N THR A 1182 40.19 48.69 -4.65
CA THR A 1182 38.81 48.54 -5.15
C THR A 1182 37.99 47.69 -4.21
N VAL A 1183 36.70 48.01 -4.04
CA VAL A 1183 35.78 47.20 -3.22
C VAL A 1183 35.37 45.95 -3.99
N ALA A 1184 35.55 44.78 -3.37
CA ALA A 1184 35.10 43.48 -3.87
C ALA A 1184 33.74 43.07 -3.27
N LEU A 1185 33.55 43.28 -1.96
CA LEU A 1185 32.27 43.07 -1.27
C LEU A 1185 31.79 44.37 -0.63
N SER A 1186 30.53 44.70 -0.86
CA SER A 1186 29.84 45.85 -0.28
C SER A 1186 28.50 45.43 0.31
N ASN A 1187 27.82 46.36 0.98
CA ASN A 1187 26.49 46.13 1.57
C ASN A 1187 26.41 44.86 2.43
N ALA A 1188 27.51 44.52 3.11
CA ALA A 1188 27.66 43.23 3.74
C ALA A 1188 27.51 43.31 5.25
N ALA A 1189 26.87 42.30 5.83
CA ALA A 1189 26.72 42.18 7.27
C ALA A 1189 26.51 40.72 7.69
N VAL A 1190 26.78 40.44 8.96
CA VAL A 1190 26.36 39.23 9.67
C VAL A 1190 25.65 39.60 10.97
N THR A 1191 24.81 38.70 11.50
CA THR A 1191 24.31 38.76 12.88
C THR A 1191 25.04 37.75 13.75
N LEU A 1192 25.65 38.20 14.84
CA LEU A 1192 26.39 37.37 15.80
C LEU A 1192 25.44 36.56 16.69
N ILE A 1193 25.84 35.33 17.03
CA ILE A 1193 25.09 34.46 17.95
C ILE A 1193 25.38 34.90 19.39
N ARG A 1194 24.32 35.09 20.19
CA ARG A 1194 24.46 35.49 21.61
C ARG A 1194 25.08 34.39 22.45
N SER A 1195 25.99 34.76 23.35
CA SER A 1195 26.77 33.84 24.18
C SER A 1195 25.96 33.06 25.23
N ASP A 1196 24.75 33.49 25.57
CA ASP A 1196 23.81 32.79 26.46
C ASP A 1196 23.15 31.58 25.78
N VAL A 1197 22.94 31.64 24.46
CA VAL A 1197 22.37 30.56 23.64
C VAL A 1197 23.39 29.43 23.39
N ILE A 1198 24.69 29.77 23.32
CA ILE A 1198 25.77 28.80 23.09
C ILE A 1198 25.89 27.76 24.22
N LYS A 1199 25.47 28.10 25.45
CA LYS A 1199 25.48 27.17 26.60
C LYS A 1199 24.24 26.27 26.69
N ALA A 1200 23.20 26.51 25.91
CA ALA A 1200 21.94 25.75 25.97
C ALA A 1200 21.85 24.60 24.94
N LYS A 1201 22.85 24.46 24.06
CA LYS A 1201 22.91 23.45 22.99
C LYS A 1201 24.22 22.63 22.94
N LEU A 1202 24.99 22.63 24.03
CA LEU A 1202 26.08 21.67 24.26
C LEU A 1202 25.66 20.67 25.33
#